data_AF-A0A498D9M9-F1
#
_entry.id   AF-A0A498D9M9-F1
#
_cell.length_a   1.000
_cell.length_b   1.000
_cell.length_c   1.000
_cell.angle_alpha   90.00
_cell.angle_beta   90.00
_cell.angle_gamma   90.00
#
_symmetry.space_group_name_H-M   'P 1'
#
loop_
_entity.id
_entity.type
_entity.pdbx_description
1 polymer ?
#
loop_
_entity_poly.entity_id
_entity_poly.type
_entity_poly.pdbx_seq_one_letter_code
_entity_poly.pdbx_strand_id
1 'polypeptide(L)'
;MKGYWYIAAFSIIAAVLSVYFKQYLFSIAFIIWLFSLLYLKRLRKRILFVSLALHFIFALSPPLNPAISNELSTPEESVIYGKVVTPPTITEQKLEFTVEIYNSKERYQILYFPKTELSSDSVDAKYGSKCKIIGELERPKESRNPGQFDYRDFLLKKGITHQLILTDLNNIECHGTSFMNRFYKLRLDMIEVVENKLSPYTASWLNSLVLGEDSKLDEDTVELFQRWGLSHIIAISGTHIALFLAFLYFLLVKLNILTKEKAGWLIIFLLPVYAILAGGEPSVWRASIMVVLVISIQKANHVVSPMDIISIVFILFMFVEPSNVFHVGFQLSFIVTASIILSKKWVAQTDNSIMQALKICFIAQMIIIPLQFSYFSYFQPLSIILNLIIIPYFSLLVIPFMYVLLPITILLSDVFLSQLDRLFINLNEIVISFINWVDSVANYPWVSGSFTLEWSIIYYVILLVLMANLEQARLKKAFLAGCMLTALLIIFLLRPYFSPAGTVTMLDIGQGDAFVIELPFRKGVIMVDAGSRMSFENGEASSSVYKQVIKPYLQERGIRKIDALFLTHEDTDHVGSVPYIIEDVKVDSVFISPYYKMTSEELLSFKKNKVIVRKVGKGSKIHIGEQTISVLAPAKKYGSSNSNSLVLYTEIGGLNWLFTGDVEGESELAIAEQYPNLEVEVLKVSHHGSKTSTNPELIGEIAPEVALISVGENNMYGHPSPQVIETLNNARIPIFRTDIHGAVQYKFKGKAGTFYSHLP
;
A
#
# COMPACT_ATOMS: atom_id res chain seq x y z
N MET A 1 33.06 -9.56 12.44
CA MET A 1 32.18 -10.40 11.62
C MET A 1 32.96 -11.68 11.32
N LYS A 2 32.47 -12.85 11.72
CA LYS A 2 32.99 -14.12 11.18
C LYS A 2 32.12 -14.41 9.97
N GLY A 3 32.69 -14.54 8.78
CA GLY A 3 31.95 -14.67 7.53
C GLY A 3 32.33 -13.63 6.48
N TYR A 4 32.06 -13.92 5.22
CA TYR A 4 32.37 -13.04 4.08
C TYR A 4 31.24 -13.00 3.03
N TRP A 5 30.22 -13.87 3.14
CA TRP A 5 29.16 -13.97 2.14
C TRP A 5 28.25 -12.73 2.10
N TYR A 6 28.19 -11.95 3.17
CA TYR A 6 27.47 -10.68 3.18
C TYR A 6 28.04 -9.67 2.17
N ILE A 7 29.34 -9.75 1.84
CA ILE A 7 29.97 -8.89 0.82
C ILE A 7 29.47 -9.29 -0.57
N ALA A 8 29.28 -10.59 -0.81
CA ALA A 8 28.65 -11.10 -2.02
C ALA A 8 27.17 -10.69 -2.11
N ALA A 9 26.41 -10.75 -1.02
CA ALA A 9 25.03 -10.26 -1.01
C ALA A 9 24.94 -8.75 -1.30
N PHE A 10 25.80 -7.92 -0.68
CA PHE A 10 25.86 -6.49 -0.97
C PHE A 10 26.24 -6.16 -2.41
N SER A 11 27.01 -7.04 -3.07
CA SER A 11 27.35 -6.85 -4.49
C SER A 11 26.13 -6.92 -5.41
N ILE A 12 25.18 -7.80 -5.09
CA ILE A 12 23.90 -7.93 -5.81
C ILE A 12 23.04 -6.69 -5.54
N ILE A 13 22.94 -6.27 -4.27
CA ILE A 13 22.17 -5.06 -3.91
C ILE A 13 22.71 -3.83 -4.65
N ALA A 14 24.03 -3.63 -4.68
CA ALA A 14 24.64 -2.51 -5.39
C ALA A 14 24.36 -2.55 -6.91
N ALA A 15 24.38 -3.74 -7.51
CA ALA A 15 24.02 -3.93 -8.92
C ALA A 15 22.55 -3.58 -9.18
N VAL A 16 21.63 -4.13 -8.38
CA VAL A 16 20.19 -3.88 -8.49
C VAL A 16 19.88 -2.39 -8.31
N LEU A 17 20.46 -1.73 -7.31
CA LEU A 17 20.28 -0.29 -7.10
C LEU A 17 20.80 0.53 -8.29
N SER A 18 21.94 0.15 -8.85
CA SER A 18 22.52 0.81 -10.03
C SER A 18 21.60 0.71 -11.26
N VAL A 19 21.02 -0.46 -11.50
CA VAL A 19 20.10 -0.70 -12.63
C VAL A 19 18.77 0.03 -12.38
N TYR A 20 18.19 -0.11 -11.18
CA TYR A 20 16.88 0.44 -10.83
C TYR A 20 16.86 1.97 -10.86
N PHE A 21 17.82 2.62 -10.18
CA PHE A 21 17.91 4.08 -10.16
C PHE A 21 18.59 4.67 -11.40
N LYS A 22 19.03 3.84 -12.36
CA LYS A 22 19.83 4.25 -13.54
C LYS A 22 21.06 5.09 -13.14
N GLN A 23 21.69 4.75 -12.01
CA GLN A 23 22.82 5.47 -11.42
C GLN A 23 24.01 4.54 -11.16
N TYR A 24 25.07 4.66 -11.96
CA TYR A 24 26.29 3.85 -11.80
C TYR A 24 27.10 4.14 -10.53
N LEU A 25 26.75 5.21 -9.78
CA LEU A 25 27.43 5.60 -8.55
C LEU A 25 27.41 4.49 -7.50
N PHE A 26 26.32 3.72 -7.39
CA PHE A 26 26.22 2.60 -6.46
C PHE A 26 27.26 1.51 -6.75
N SER A 27 27.40 1.14 -8.02
CA SER A 27 28.38 0.17 -8.49
C SER A 27 29.82 0.66 -8.29
N ILE A 28 30.10 1.93 -8.64
CA ILE A 28 31.43 2.53 -8.48
C ILE A 28 31.82 2.58 -6.99
N ALA A 29 30.93 3.09 -6.13
CA ALA A 29 31.18 3.17 -4.70
C ALA A 29 31.41 1.78 -4.08
N PHE A 30 30.63 0.78 -4.50
CA PHE A 30 30.79 -0.60 -4.04
C PHE A 30 32.13 -1.21 -4.48
N ILE A 31 32.53 -1.02 -5.73
CA ILE A 31 33.81 -1.53 -6.26
C ILE A 31 34.99 -0.87 -5.52
N ILE A 32 34.96 0.45 -5.31
CA ILE A 32 35.97 1.17 -4.53
C ILE A 32 36.06 0.60 -3.11
N TRP A 33 34.92 0.40 -2.45
CA TRP A 33 34.87 -0.21 -1.12
C TRP A 33 35.46 -1.63 -1.10
N LEU A 34 35.14 -2.46 -2.10
CA LEU A 34 35.65 -3.82 -2.24
C LEU A 34 37.18 -3.85 -2.36
N PHE A 35 37.76 -2.99 -3.20
CA PHE A 35 39.21 -2.87 -3.34
C PHE A 35 39.87 -2.29 -2.08
N SER A 36 39.21 -1.36 -1.38
CA SER A 36 39.70 -0.84 -0.10
C SER A 36 39.81 -1.94 0.96
N LEU A 37 38.83 -2.86 1.03
CA LEU A 37 38.87 -4.00 1.95
C LEU A 37 39.97 -4.99 1.58
N LEU A 38 40.23 -5.19 0.29
CA LEU A 38 41.34 -6.00 -0.19
C LEU A 38 42.69 -5.39 0.18
N TYR A 39 42.86 -4.08 -0.05
CA TYR A 39 44.08 -3.33 0.29
C TYR A 39 44.37 -3.39 1.79
N LEU A 40 43.34 -3.25 2.63
CA LEU A 40 43.43 -3.38 4.09
C LEU A 40 43.61 -4.83 4.57
N LYS A 41 43.78 -5.80 3.67
CA LYS A 41 43.87 -7.25 3.96
C LYS A 41 42.69 -7.79 4.78
N ARG A 42 41.52 -7.14 4.68
CA ARG A 42 40.28 -7.54 5.36
C ARG A 42 39.40 -8.45 4.50
N LEU A 43 39.73 -8.60 3.20
CA LEU A 43 38.99 -9.43 2.24
C LEU A 43 39.88 -10.52 1.62
N ARG A 44 39.34 -11.73 1.47
CA ARG A 44 40.03 -12.82 0.75
C ARG A 44 39.79 -12.69 -0.76
N LYS A 45 40.82 -12.96 -1.57
CA LYS A 45 40.74 -12.90 -3.06
C LYS A 45 39.61 -13.75 -3.66
N ARG A 46 39.27 -14.91 -3.06
CA ARG A 46 38.15 -15.75 -3.53
C ARG A 46 36.79 -15.03 -3.42
N ILE A 47 36.53 -14.35 -2.30
CA ILE A 47 35.28 -13.60 -2.13
C ILE A 47 35.25 -12.38 -3.05
N LEU A 48 36.39 -11.71 -3.26
CA LEU A 48 36.50 -10.64 -4.26
C LEU A 48 35.98 -11.09 -5.62
N PHE A 49 36.48 -12.23 -6.12
CA PHE A 49 36.09 -12.76 -7.42
C PHE A 49 34.60 -13.11 -7.47
N VAL A 50 34.08 -13.78 -6.44
CA VAL A 50 32.65 -14.12 -6.34
C VAL A 50 31.78 -12.85 -6.31
N SER A 51 32.14 -11.85 -5.52
CA SER A 51 31.40 -10.58 -5.44
C SER A 51 31.42 -9.82 -6.75
N LEU A 52 32.55 -9.76 -7.47
CA LEU A 52 32.61 -9.12 -8.78
C LEU A 52 31.78 -9.89 -9.81
N ALA A 53 31.89 -11.22 -9.86
CA ALA A 53 31.10 -12.05 -10.76
C ALA A 53 29.59 -11.86 -10.55
N LEU A 54 29.13 -11.90 -9.29
CA LEU A 54 27.73 -11.63 -8.95
C LEU A 54 27.32 -10.22 -9.34
N HIS A 55 28.13 -9.21 -9.03
CA HIS A 55 27.83 -7.83 -9.41
C HIS A 55 27.62 -7.69 -10.92
N PHE A 56 28.51 -8.25 -11.74
CA PHE A 56 28.38 -8.20 -13.19
C PHE A 56 27.16 -8.98 -13.70
N ILE A 57 26.88 -10.17 -13.16
CA ILE A 57 25.70 -10.96 -13.53
C ILE A 57 24.43 -10.12 -13.35
N PHE A 58 24.25 -9.50 -12.18
CA PHE A 58 23.04 -8.74 -11.88
C PHE A 58 23.01 -7.34 -12.50
N ALA A 59 24.16 -6.72 -12.76
CA ALA A 59 24.24 -5.42 -13.43
C ALA A 59 23.99 -5.53 -14.94
N LEU A 60 24.28 -6.69 -15.54
CA LEU A 60 24.06 -6.97 -16.97
C LEU A 60 22.74 -7.68 -17.25
N SER A 61 22.03 -8.16 -16.23
CA SER A 61 20.68 -8.69 -16.38
C SER A 61 19.79 -7.62 -17.05
N PRO A 62 18.90 -8.02 -17.99
CA PRO A 62 17.93 -7.10 -18.56
C PRO A 62 17.22 -6.33 -17.45
N PRO A 63 16.88 -5.04 -17.65
CA PRO A 63 16.10 -4.32 -16.67
C PRO A 63 14.86 -5.15 -16.34
N LEU A 64 14.61 -5.33 -15.05
CA LEU A 64 13.45 -6.10 -14.55
C LEU A 64 12.11 -5.49 -15.01
N ASN A 65 12.13 -4.28 -15.56
CA ASN A 65 11.05 -3.71 -16.34
C ASN A 65 11.28 -4.01 -17.83
N PRO A 66 10.56 -4.97 -18.43
CA PRO A 66 10.61 -5.17 -19.87
C PRO A 66 10.26 -3.85 -20.57
N ALA A 67 10.95 -3.55 -21.67
CA ALA A 67 10.57 -2.42 -22.53
C ALA A 67 9.15 -2.68 -23.05
N ILE A 68 8.20 -1.88 -22.59
CA ILE A 68 6.79 -2.01 -22.96
C ILE A 68 6.68 -1.51 -24.42
N SER A 69 6.33 -2.40 -25.35
CA SER A 69 5.96 -2.00 -26.72
C SER A 69 4.69 -1.14 -26.67
N ASN A 70 4.53 -0.14 -27.53
CA ASN A 70 3.43 0.84 -27.43
C ASN A 70 2.07 0.34 -27.99
N GLU A 71 1.85 -0.95 -28.20
CA GLU A 71 0.84 -1.40 -29.18
C GLU A 71 -0.53 -1.87 -28.66
N LEU A 72 -0.82 -1.89 -27.35
CA LEU A 72 -2.17 -2.29 -26.89
C LEU A 72 -2.76 -1.22 -25.96
N SER A 73 -3.57 -0.34 -26.54
CA SER A 73 -4.39 0.65 -25.84
C SER A 73 -5.88 0.28 -25.81
N THR A 74 -6.32 -0.72 -26.59
CA THR A 74 -7.70 -1.22 -26.58
C THR A 74 -7.75 -2.68 -26.13
N PRO A 75 -8.75 -3.08 -25.32
CA PRO A 75 -8.98 -4.48 -25.00
C PRO A 75 -9.23 -5.26 -26.30
N GLU A 76 -8.35 -6.21 -26.61
CA GLU A 76 -8.49 -7.07 -27.78
C GLU A 76 -8.79 -8.48 -27.30
N GLU A 77 -9.87 -9.08 -27.81
CA GLU A 77 -10.15 -10.48 -27.57
C GLU A 77 -9.00 -11.32 -28.13
N SER A 78 -8.28 -11.99 -27.23
CA SER A 78 -7.03 -12.65 -27.53
C SER A 78 -7.07 -14.09 -27.04
N VAL A 79 -6.51 -14.99 -27.85
CA VAL A 79 -6.31 -16.39 -27.47
C VAL A 79 -4.87 -16.56 -27.01
N ILE A 80 -4.70 -16.93 -25.74
CA ILE A 80 -3.37 -17.18 -25.16
C ILE A 80 -3.16 -18.68 -24.89
N TYR A 81 -1.92 -19.12 -25.04
CA TYR A 81 -1.48 -20.48 -24.71
C TYR A 81 -0.36 -20.40 -23.68
N GLY A 82 -0.57 -21.04 -22.53
CA GLY A 82 0.42 -20.98 -21.47
C GLY A 82 0.25 -22.04 -20.40
N LYS A 83 1.11 -21.96 -19.39
CA LYS A 83 1.13 -22.87 -18.25
C LYS A 83 0.72 -22.12 -16.98
N VAL A 84 -0.20 -22.68 -16.21
CA VAL A 84 -0.59 -22.12 -14.91
C VAL A 84 0.59 -22.19 -13.93
N VAL A 85 1.02 -21.05 -13.40
CA VAL A 85 2.16 -20.92 -12.48
C VAL A 85 1.78 -20.51 -11.07
N THR A 86 0.53 -20.12 -10.82
CA THR A 86 -0.04 -19.97 -9.48
C THR A 86 -1.37 -20.72 -9.40
N PRO A 87 -1.71 -21.34 -8.27
CA PRO A 87 -3.05 -21.92 -8.11
C PRO A 87 -4.13 -20.82 -8.23
N PRO A 88 -5.34 -21.17 -8.68
CA PRO A 88 -6.50 -20.30 -8.63
C PRO A 88 -6.80 -19.82 -7.21
N THR A 89 -6.89 -18.52 -7.04
CA THR A 89 -7.43 -17.88 -5.84
C THR A 89 -8.83 -17.40 -6.17
N ILE A 90 -9.81 -17.82 -5.38
CA ILE A 90 -11.22 -17.44 -5.52
C ILE A 90 -11.59 -16.60 -4.31
N THR A 91 -12.06 -15.38 -4.56
CA THR A 91 -12.74 -14.54 -3.59
C THR A 91 -14.20 -14.37 -4.02
N GLU A 92 -15.01 -13.74 -3.17
CA GLU A 92 -16.40 -13.39 -3.50
C GLU A 92 -16.47 -12.49 -4.75
N GLN A 93 -15.46 -11.64 -4.96
CA GLN A 93 -15.45 -10.63 -6.02
C GLN A 93 -14.77 -11.08 -7.31
N LYS A 94 -13.79 -12.00 -7.22
CA LYS A 94 -12.98 -12.41 -8.38
C LYS A 94 -12.35 -13.78 -8.23
N LEU A 95 -12.13 -14.41 -9.37
CA LEU A 95 -11.17 -15.48 -9.58
C LEU A 95 -9.89 -14.87 -10.18
N GLU A 96 -8.73 -15.21 -9.63
CA GLU A 96 -7.44 -14.80 -10.19
C GLU A 96 -6.39 -15.92 -10.18
N PHE A 97 -5.58 -15.98 -11.23
CA PHE A 97 -4.38 -16.82 -11.30
C PHE A 97 -3.40 -16.28 -12.35
N THR A 98 -2.17 -16.78 -12.35
CA THR A 98 -1.11 -16.35 -13.27
C THR A 98 -0.73 -17.47 -14.22
N VAL A 99 -0.55 -17.13 -15.49
CA VAL A 99 -0.17 -18.04 -16.57
C VAL A 99 1.14 -17.55 -17.21
N GLU A 100 2.12 -18.44 -17.36
CA GLU A 100 3.33 -18.20 -18.13
C GLU A 100 3.11 -18.59 -19.59
N ILE A 101 3.28 -17.63 -20.50
CA ILE A 101 3.04 -17.79 -21.94
C ILE A 101 4.20 -18.56 -22.58
N TYR A 102 3.90 -19.55 -23.43
CA TYR A 102 4.94 -20.44 -23.98
C TYR A 102 6.00 -19.75 -24.85
N ASN A 103 5.59 -18.78 -25.65
CA ASN A 103 6.48 -18.17 -26.64
C ASN A 103 7.36 -17.06 -26.05
N SER A 104 6.81 -16.24 -25.17
CA SER A 104 7.49 -15.08 -24.60
C SER A 104 8.08 -15.34 -23.21
N LYS A 105 7.62 -16.38 -22.49
CA LYS A 105 7.83 -16.58 -21.05
C LYS A 105 7.35 -15.40 -20.19
N GLU A 106 6.54 -14.51 -20.74
CA GLU A 106 5.86 -13.48 -19.98
C GLU A 106 4.79 -14.12 -19.12
N ARG A 107 4.49 -13.47 -17.98
CA ARG A 107 3.41 -13.91 -17.09
C ARG A 107 2.23 -12.99 -17.27
N TYR A 108 1.06 -13.55 -17.58
CA TYR A 108 -0.20 -12.80 -17.65
C TYR A 108 -1.07 -13.17 -16.44
N GLN A 109 -1.73 -12.18 -15.87
CA GLN A 109 -2.72 -12.40 -14.82
C GLN A 109 -4.09 -12.62 -15.46
N ILE A 110 -4.74 -13.70 -15.10
CA ILE A 110 -6.08 -14.03 -15.55
C ILE A 110 -7.07 -13.59 -14.48
N LEU A 111 -8.10 -12.86 -14.88
CA LEU A 111 -9.14 -12.34 -14.01
C LEU A 111 -10.51 -12.76 -14.51
N TYR A 112 -11.37 -13.20 -13.60
CA TYR A 112 -12.80 -13.41 -13.88
C TYR A 112 -13.59 -12.84 -12.72
N PHE A 113 -14.63 -12.07 -13.02
CA PHE A 113 -15.50 -11.44 -12.02
C PHE A 113 -16.83 -12.20 -12.00
N PRO A 114 -17.01 -13.17 -11.09
CA PRO A 114 -18.19 -14.00 -11.07
C PRO A 114 -19.44 -13.21 -10.67
N LYS A 115 -20.60 -13.60 -11.23
CA LYS A 115 -21.91 -13.07 -10.82
C LYS A 115 -22.53 -13.81 -9.63
N THR A 116 -22.00 -14.97 -9.30
CA THR A 116 -22.46 -15.89 -8.24
C THR A 116 -21.26 -16.56 -7.61
N GLU A 117 -21.35 -16.96 -6.35
CA GLU A 117 -20.27 -17.68 -5.66
C GLU A 117 -19.75 -18.86 -6.50
N LEU A 118 -18.43 -18.92 -6.67
CA LEU A 118 -17.74 -19.99 -7.37
C LEU A 118 -17.26 -21.04 -6.37
N SER A 119 -17.49 -22.31 -6.69
CA SER A 119 -16.81 -23.41 -5.99
C SER A 119 -15.39 -23.59 -6.53
N SER A 120 -14.47 -24.04 -5.68
CA SER A 120 -13.09 -24.36 -6.05
C SER A 120 -12.97 -25.38 -7.19
N ASP A 121 -13.94 -26.29 -7.31
CA ASP A 121 -13.98 -27.31 -8.35
C ASP A 121 -14.50 -26.80 -9.71
N SER A 122 -15.05 -25.58 -9.77
CA SER A 122 -15.65 -25.03 -11.00
C SER A 122 -14.64 -24.55 -12.05
N VAL A 123 -13.35 -24.46 -11.71
CA VAL A 123 -12.30 -23.90 -12.57
C VAL A 123 -11.26 -24.97 -12.89
N ASP A 124 -11.12 -25.36 -14.16
CA ASP A 124 -10.13 -26.38 -14.57
C ASP A 124 -8.68 -25.84 -14.70
N ALA A 125 -8.32 -24.79 -13.96
CA ALA A 125 -7.01 -24.13 -14.04
C ALA A 125 -6.03 -24.60 -12.96
N LYS A 126 -5.75 -25.90 -12.90
CA LYS A 126 -4.87 -26.50 -11.86
C LYS A 126 -3.40 -26.10 -12.00
N TYR A 127 -2.64 -26.10 -10.90
CA TYR A 127 -1.23 -25.70 -10.94
C TYR A 127 -0.41 -26.56 -11.92
N GLY A 128 0.28 -25.90 -12.84
CA GLY A 128 1.10 -26.51 -13.87
C GLY A 128 0.33 -27.13 -15.04
N SER A 129 -0.99 -26.96 -15.11
CA SER A 129 -1.77 -27.33 -16.29
C SER A 129 -1.37 -26.48 -17.50
N LYS A 130 -1.53 -27.04 -18.68
CA LYS A 130 -1.37 -26.33 -19.96
C LYS A 130 -2.72 -25.85 -20.41
N CYS A 131 -2.90 -24.54 -20.55
CA CYS A 131 -4.19 -23.95 -20.83
C CYS A 131 -4.19 -23.15 -22.13
N LYS A 132 -5.29 -23.28 -22.86
CA LYS A 132 -5.74 -22.32 -23.87
C LYS A 132 -6.81 -21.46 -23.20
N ILE A 133 -6.62 -20.15 -23.24
CA ILE A 133 -7.51 -19.20 -22.56
C ILE A 133 -7.91 -18.10 -23.55
N ILE A 134 -9.20 -17.77 -23.59
CA ILE A 134 -9.77 -16.72 -24.44
C ILE A 134 -10.35 -15.62 -23.55
N GLY A 135 -9.95 -14.37 -23.77
CA GLY A 135 -10.46 -13.23 -23.02
C GLY A 135 -9.98 -11.91 -23.57
N GLU A 136 -10.41 -10.82 -22.94
CA GLU A 136 -10.01 -9.46 -23.28
C GLU A 136 -8.63 -9.18 -22.70
N LEU A 137 -7.64 -8.99 -23.58
CA LEU A 137 -6.28 -8.66 -23.16
C LEU A 137 -6.17 -7.16 -22.94
N GLU A 138 -5.84 -6.78 -21.71
CA GLU A 138 -5.63 -5.39 -21.34
C GLU A 138 -4.35 -5.21 -20.53
N ARG A 139 -3.93 -3.94 -20.40
CA ARG A 139 -2.83 -3.57 -19.52
C ARG A 139 -3.39 -3.18 -18.16
N PRO A 140 -2.75 -3.62 -17.06
CA PRO A 140 -3.08 -3.10 -15.75
C PRO A 140 -3.05 -1.57 -15.74
N LYS A 141 -4.02 -0.95 -15.08
CA LYS A 141 -4.05 0.51 -14.94
C LYS A 141 -2.87 1.00 -14.10
N GLU A 142 -2.25 2.09 -14.54
CA GLU A 142 -1.24 2.79 -13.75
C GLU A 142 -1.88 3.69 -12.70
N SER A 143 -1.08 4.16 -11.75
CA SER A 143 -1.53 5.15 -10.78
C SER A 143 -1.94 6.43 -11.50
N ARG A 144 -3.04 7.03 -11.03
CA ARG A 144 -3.64 8.24 -11.63
C ARG A 144 -3.47 9.47 -10.74
N ASN A 145 -2.99 9.27 -9.51
CA ASN A 145 -2.84 10.30 -8.49
C ASN A 145 -1.48 10.20 -7.78
N PRO A 146 -0.90 11.32 -7.34
CA PRO A 146 0.27 11.31 -6.47
C PRO A 146 -0.01 10.52 -5.17
N GLY A 147 0.86 9.56 -4.85
CA GLY A 147 0.74 8.73 -3.65
C GLY A 147 -0.24 7.56 -3.76
N GLN A 148 -1.05 7.49 -4.82
CA GLN A 148 -1.91 6.33 -5.07
C GLN A 148 -1.04 5.11 -5.45
N PHE A 149 -1.45 3.93 -4.98
CA PHE A 149 -0.78 2.67 -5.27
C PHE A 149 -0.75 2.39 -6.78
N ASP A 150 0.44 2.19 -7.32
CA ASP A 150 0.64 1.86 -8.72
C ASP A 150 0.54 0.35 -8.93
N TYR A 151 -0.65 -0.10 -9.33
CA TYR A 151 -0.92 -1.52 -9.52
C TYR A 151 -0.17 -2.10 -10.72
N ARG A 152 0.03 -1.31 -11.79
CA ARG A 152 0.83 -1.71 -12.95
C ARG A 152 2.28 -1.95 -12.54
N ASP A 153 2.91 -1.00 -11.87
CA ASP A 153 4.29 -1.15 -11.39
C ASP A 153 4.42 -2.33 -10.41
N PHE A 154 3.44 -2.55 -9.53
CA PHE A 154 3.40 -3.72 -8.65
C PHE A 154 3.38 -5.05 -9.42
N LEU A 155 2.54 -5.17 -10.44
CA LEU A 155 2.46 -6.39 -11.26
C LEU A 155 3.73 -6.60 -12.10
N LEU A 156 4.28 -5.53 -12.69
CA LEU A 156 5.56 -5.58 -13.40
C LEU A 156 6.70 -6.07 -12.49
N LYS A 157 6.73 -5.61 -11.23
CA LYS A 157 7.65 -6.10 -10.20
C LYS A 157 7.42 -7.55 -9.79
N LYS A 158 6.29 -8.17 -10.14
CA LYS A 158 6.04 -9.63 -10.02
C LYS A 158 6.34 -10.39 -11.33
N GLY A 159 6.81 -9.69 -12.35
CA GLY A 159 7.04 -10.21 -13.70
C GLY A 159 5.76 -10.38 -14.53
N ILE A 160 4.65 -9.77 -14.10
CA ILE A 160 3.35 -9.81 -14.78
C ILE A 160 3.21 -8.57 -15.66
N THR A 161 3.00 -8.76 -16.97
CA THR A 161 2.99 -7.66 -17.94
C THR A 161 1.58 -7.25 -18.40
N HIS A 162 0.66 -8.20 -18.48
CA HIS A 162 -0.71 -8.00 -18.97
C HIS A 162 -1.74 -8.70 -18.09
N GLN A 163 -2.99 -8.27 -18.22
CA GLN A 163 -4.17 -8.89 -17.66
C GLN A 163 -5.06 -9.43 -18.78
N LEU A 164 -5.64 -10.61 -18.56
CA LEU A 164 -6.66 -11.17 -19.43
C LEU A 164 -7.96 -11.29 -18.63
N ILE A 165 -8.95 -10.47 -18.98
CA ILE A 165 -10.28 -10.52 -18.37
C ILE A 165 -11.12 -11.55 -19.11
N LEU A 166 -11.64 -12.51 -18.37
CA LEU A 166 -12.52 -13.55 -18.89
C LEU A 166 -13.98 -13.10 -18.83
N THR A 167 -14.71 -13.39 -19.90
CA THR A 167 -16.17 -13.19 -19.98
C THR A 167 -16.94 -14.44 -19.52
N ASP A 168 -16.37 -15.63 -19.73
CA ASP A 168 -16.92 -16.93 -19.32
C ASP A 168 -15.78 -17.88 -18.91
N LEU A 169 -16.02 -18.73 -17.90
CA LEU A 169 -15.09 -19.79 -17.49
C LEU A 169 -14.94 -20.90 -18.54
N ASN A 170 -15.93 -21.09 -19.40
CA ASN A 170 -15.85 -22.04 -20.53
C ASN A 170 -14.72 -21.68 -21.52
N ASN A 171 -14.20 -20.46 -21.47
CA ASN A 171 -13.09 -20.02 -22.29
C ASN A 171 -11.73 -20.54 -21.78
N ILE A 172 -11.71 -21.34 -20.72
CA ILE A 172 -10.52 -21.98 -20.18
C ILE A 172 -10.55 -23.47 -20.54
N GLU A 173 -9.63 -23.88 -21.41
CA GLU A 173 -9.40 -25.29 -21.73
C GLU A 173 -8.02 -25.70 -21.23
N CYS A 174 -7.95 -26.52 -20.18
CA CYS A 174 -6.70 -26.91 -19.54
C CYS A 174 -6.47 -28.42 -19.56
N HIS A 175 -5.22 -28.84 -19.72
CA HIS A 175 -4.83 -30.24 -19.70
C HIS A 175 -3.59 -30.50 -18.85
N GLY A 176 -3.63 -31.63 -18.11
CA GLY A 176 -2.55 -32.10 -17.26
C GLY A 176 -2.41 -31.28 -15.97
N THR A 177 -1.55 -31.75 -15.06
CA THR A 177 -1.19 -31.06 -13.81
C THR A 177 0.25 -31.34 -13.44
N SER A 178 0.85 -30.46 -12.65
CA SER A 178 2.17 -30.72 -12.05
C SER A 178 2.04 -31.59 -10.80
N PHE A 179 3.12 -32.31 -10.44
CA PHE A 179 3.22 -32.99 -9.14
C PHE A 179 2.94 -32.05 -7.95
N MET A 180 3.37 -30.78 -8.07
CA MET A 180 3.15 -29.76 -7.03
C MET A 180 1.66 -29.47 -6.79
N ASN A 181 0.78 -29.73 -7.76
CA ASN A 181 -0.66 -29.56 -7.60
C ASN A 181 -1.23 -30.41 -6.46
N ARG A 182 -0.59 -31.54 -6.11
CA ARG A 182 -1.02 -32.36 -4.97
C ARG A 182 -0.92 -31.62 -3.64
N PHE A 183 0.12 -30.82 -3.45
CA PHE A 183 0.30 -30.03 -2.24
C PHE A 183 -0.64 -28.83 -2.20
N TYR A 184 -0.84 -28.16 -3.33
CA TYR A 184 -1.82 -27.08 -3.43
C TYR A 184 -3.26 -27.57 -3.20
N LYS A 185 -3.61 -28.72 -3.77
CA LYS A 185 -4.91 -29.36 -3.50
C LYS A 185 -5.05 -29.72 -2.03
N LEU A 186 -4.04 -30.35 -1.42
CA LEU A 186 -4.06 -30.65 0.01
C LEU A 186 -4.28 -29.39 0.86
N ARG A 187 -3.65 -28.26 0.51
CA ARG A 187 -3.87 -26.98 1.19
C ARG A 187 -5.34 -26.53 1.06
N LEU A 188 -5.91 -26.57 -0.14
CA LEU A 188 -7.32 -26.19 -0.37
C LEU A 188 -8.28 -27.10 0.40
N ASP A 189 -8.07 -28.41 0.35
CA ASP A 189 -8.88 -29.39 1.09
C ASP A 189 -8.82 -29.11 2.61
N MET A 190 -7.66 -28.71 3.14
CA MET A 190 -7.51 -28.34 4.56
C MET A 190 -8.24 -27.04 4.91
N ILE A 191 -8.19 -26.03 4.04
CA ILE A 191 -8.92 -24.76 4.22
C ILE A 191 -10.43 -25.05 4.26
N GLU A 192 -10.94 -25.84 3.32
CA GLU A 192 -12.36 -26.20 3.23
C GLU A 192 -12.83 -26.98 4.47
N VAL A 193 -12.03 -27.94 4.96
CA VAL A 193 -12.36 -28.68 6.19
C VAL A 193 -12.42 -27.75 7.40
N VAL A 194 -11.52 -26.77 7.50
CA VAL A 194 -11.52 -25.78 8.58
C VAL A 194 -12.76 -24.90 8.53
N GLU A 195 -13.11 -24.39 7.35
CA GLU A 195 -14.28 -23.53 7.14
C GLU A 195 -15.61 -24.23 7.40
N ASN A 196 -15.70 -25.53 7.08
CA ASN A 196 -16.91 -26.30 7.29
C ASN A 196 -17.14 -26.71 8.76
N LYS A 197 -16.08 -26.77 9.58
CA LYS A 197 -16.16 -27.29 10.96
C LYS A 197 -16.03 -26.25 12.07
N LEU A 198 -15.40 -25.11 11.80
CA LEU A 198 -15.17 -24.06 12.80
C LEU A 198 -16.02 -22.82 12.48
N SER A 199 -16.23 -21.95 13.47
CA SER A 199 -16.85 -20.65 13.21
C SER A 199 -16.06 -19.84 12.17
N PRO A 200 -16.72 -18.96 11.39
CA PRO A 200 -16.04 -18.10 10.42
C PRO A 200 -14.89 -17.29 11.04
N TYR A 201 -15.08 -16.82 12.28
CA TYR A 201 -14.07 -16.09 13.03
C TYR A 201 -12.81 -16.93 13.25
N THR A 202 -12.92 -18.10 13.88
CA THR A 202 -11.76 -18.95 14.17
C THR A 202 -11.14 -19.55 12.90
N ALA A 203 -11.97 -19.90 11.91
CA ALA A 203 -11.51 -20.38 10.61
C ALA A 203 -10.61 -19.33 9.92
N SER A 204 -11.02 -18.05 9.90
CA SER A 204 -10.22 -16.97 9.30
C SER A 204 -8.83 -16.84 9.96
N TRP A 205 -8.76 -16.87 11.29
CA TRP A 205 -7.48 -16.80 12.03
C TRP A 205 -6.61 -18.05 11.82
N LEU A 206 -7.19 -19.25 11.82
CA LEU A 206 -6.45 -20.48 11.63
C LEU A 206 -5.89 -20.56 10.20
N ASN A 207 -6.73 -20.29 9.21
CA ASN A 207 -6.35 -20.29 7.79
C ASN A 207 -5.27 -19.26 7.53
N SER A 208 -5.37 -18.05 8.09
CA SER A 208 -4.37 -17.00 7.98
C SER A 208 -3.02 -17.39 8.63
N LEU A 209 -3.04 -17.77 9.92
CA LEU A 209 -1.81 -17.95 10.70
C LEU A 209 -1.06 -19.27 10.40
N VAL A 210 -1.76 -20.29 9.89
CA VAL A 210 -1.18 -21.63 9.67
C VAL A 210 -1.09 -22.00 8.19
N LEU A 211 -2.11 -21.67 7.39
CA LEU A 211 -2.23 -22.03 5.96
C LEU A 211 -1.95 -20.84 5.01
N GLY A 212 -1.73 -19.65 5.55
CA GLY A 212 -1.35 -18.45 4.80
C GLY A 212 -2.48 -17.91 3.93
N GLU A 213 -3.73 -18.09 4.35
CA GLU A 213 -4.92 -17.59 3.65
C GLU A 213 -5.60 -16.51 4.50
N ASP A 214 -5.35 -15.24 4.19
CA ASP A 214 -5.83 -14.08 4.93
C ASP A 214 -7.02 -13.36 4.28
N SER A 215 -7.52 -13.86 3.14
CA SER A 215 -8.59 -13.23 2.36
C SER A 215 -9.94 -13.11 3.09
N LYS A 216 -10.19 -13.98 4.08
CA LYS A 216 -11.41 -14.00 4.91
C LYS A 216 -11.23 -13.33 6.28
N LEU A 217 -10.09 -12.70 6.56
CA LEU A 217 -9.97 -11.86 7.75
C LEU A 217 -10.81 -10.59 7.56
N ASP A 218 -11.48 -10.19 8.64
CA ASP A 218 -12.23 -8.95 8.71
C ASP A 218 -11.36 -7.73 8.34
N GLU A 219 -11.87 -6.88 7.43
CA GLU A 219 -11.10 -5.76 6.85
C GLU A 219 -10.68 -4.75 7.93
N ASP A 220 -11.57 -4.45 8.89
CA ASP A 220 -11.28 -3.54 10.00
C ASP A 220 -10.13 -4.07 10.87
N THR A 221 -10.11 -5.39 11.11
CA THR A 221 -9.02 -6.06 11.81
C THR A 221 -7.70 -5.97 11.04
N VAL A 222 -7.72 -6.19 9.73
CA VAL A 222 -6.53 -6.07 8.87
C VAL A 222 -5.99 -4.64 8.91
N GLU A 223 -6.85 -3.64 8.76
CA GLU A 223 -6.46 -2.22 8.83
C GLU A 223 -5.89 -1.84 10.20
N LEU A 224 -6.53 -2.29 11.29
CA LEU A 224 -6.05 -2.06 12.65
C LEU A 224 -4.63 -2.61 12.82
N PHE A 225 -4.37 -3.82 12.35
CA PHE A 225 -3.04 -4.42 12.41
C PHE A 225 -2.03 -3.69 11.51
N GLN A 226 -2.44 -3.21 10.33
CA GLN A 226 -1.61 -2.40 9.44
C GLN A 226 -1.24 -1.03 10.06
N ARG A 227 -2.20 -0.31 10.65
CA ARG A 227 -1.96 0.97 11.33
C ARG A 227 -0.91 0.85 12.43
N TRP A 228 -0.95 -0.26 13.17
CA TRP A 228 -0.05 -0.52 14.30
C TRP A 228 1.24 -1.29 13.95
N GLY A 229 1.49 -1.56 12.66
CA GLY A 229 2.69 -2.29 12.23
C GLY A 229 2.71 -3.77 12.65
N LEU A 230 1.54 -4.32 12.98
CA LEU A 230 1.31 -5.70 13.40
C LEU A 230 1.02 -6.65 12.22
N SER A 231 1.04 -6.17 10.97
CA SER A 231 0.75 -7.00 9.77
C SER A 231 1.62 -8.25 9.66
N HIS A 232 2.82 -8.23 10.22
CA HIS A 232 3.74 -9.37 10.26
C HIS A 232 3.31 -10.52 11.20
N ILE A 233 2.24 -10.31 11.99
CA ILE A 233 1.59 -11.32 12.83
C ILE A 233 0.52 -12.05 12.02
N ILE A 234 -0.35 -11.31 11.32
CA ILE A 234 -1.40 -11.91 10.46
C ILE A 234 -0.81 -12.55 9.20
N ALA A 235 0.30 -12.02 8.67
CA ALA A 235 1.05 -12.68 7.61
C ALA A 235 2.05 -13.67 8.20
N ILE A 236 2.13 -14.89 7.63
CA ILE A 236 3.06 -15.92 8.12
C ILE A 236 4.50 -15.42 8.03
N SER A 237 5.19 -15.48 9.17
CA SER A 237 6.53 -14.93 9.37
C SER A 237 7.53 -15.97 9.85
N GLY A 238 8.80 -15.60 9.96
CA GLY A 238 9.84 -16.52 10.47
C GLY A 238 9.57 -17.02 11.90
N THR A 239 8.83 -16.25 12.72
CA THR A 239 8.40 -16.67 14.06
C THR A 239 7.43 -17.84 13.98
N HIS A 240 6.52 -17.85 13.00
CA HIS A 240 5.59 -18.96 12.79
C HIS A 240 6.35 -20.25 12.47
N ILE A 241 7.38 -20.19 11.61
CA ILE A 241 8.25 -21.32 11.31
C ILE A 241 9.03 -21.79 12.55
N ALA A 242 9.55 -20.85 13.34
CA ALA A 242 10.28 -21.19 14.57
C ALA A 242 9.37 -21.91 15.59
N LEU A 243 8.12 -21.45 15.74
CA LEU A 243 7.11 -22.05 16.61
C LEU A 243 6.66 -23.42 16.10
N PHE A 244 6.44 -23.56 14.79
CA PHE A 244 6.16 -24.85 14.16
C PHE A 244 7.27 -25.87 14.44
N LEU A 245 8.53 -25.45 14.32
CA LEU A 245 9.67 -26.30 14.64
C LEU A 245 9.78 -26.65 16.11
N ALA A 246 9.47 -25.70 17.00
CA ALA A 246 9.43 -25.95 18.44
C ALA A 246 8.34 -26.98 18.78
N PHE A 247 7.17 -26.86 18.16
CA PHE A 247 6.06 -27.81 18.29
C PHE A 247 6.45 -29.20 17.78
N LEU A 248 7.02 -29.31 16.57
CA LEU A 248 7.51 -30.58 16.03
C LEU A 248 8.61 -31.20 16.89
N TYR A 249 9.56 -30.39 17.36
CA TYR A 249 10.63 -30.87 18.23
C TYR A 249 10.08 -31.40 19.56
N PHE A 250 9.09 -30.71 20.15
CA PHE A 250 8.40 -31.18 21.34
C PHE A 250 7.69 -32.52 21.07
N LEU A 251 6.85 -32.59 20.03
CA LEU A 251 6.08 -33.78 19.70
C LEU A 251 6.99 -34.98 19.39
N LEU A 252 7.99 -34.79 18.52
CA LEU A 252 8.79 -35.90 18.00
C LEU A 252 9.92 -36.30 18.95
N VAL A 253 10.63 -35.33 19.54
CA VAL A 253 11.83 -35.61 20.34
C VAL A 253 11.51 -35.66 21.83
N LYS A 254 10.72 -34.72 22.37
CA LYS A 254 10.44 -34.70 23.82
C LYS A 254 9.47 -35.82 24.25
N LEU A 255 8.56 -36.25 23.38
CA LEU A 255 7.73 -37.45 23.62
C LEU A 255 8.43 -38.77 23.21
N ASN A 256 9.73 -38.74 22.89
CA ASN A 256 10.54 -39.90 22.53
C ASN A 256 10.03 -40.71 21.30
N ILE A 257 9.28 -40.11 20.39
CA ILE A 257 8.82 -40.76 19.15
C ILE A 257 10.01 -40.99 18.21
N LEU A 258 10.88 -40.00 18.05
CA LEU A 258 12.05 -40.01 17.19
C LEU A 258 13.30 -39.51 17.92
N THR A 259 14.46 -40.00 17.50
CA THR A 259 15.75 -39.43 17.93
C THR A 259 15.97 -38.05 17.32
N LYS A 260 16.78 -37.19 17.97
CA LYS A 260 17.16 -35.86 17.46
C LYS A 260 17.67 -35.90 16.01
N GLU A 261 18.42 -36.93 15.67
CA GLU A 261 18.98 -37.10 14.33
C GLU A 261 17.92 -37.40 13.27
N LYS A 262 17.01 -38.33 13.57
CA LYS A 262 15.87 -38.69 12.70
C LYS A 262 14.92 -37.51 12.54
N ALA A 263 14.63 -36.79 13.62
CA ALA A 263 13.83 -35.56 13.59
C ALA A 263 14.46 -34.49 12.68
N GLY A 264 15.79 -34.31 12.73
CA GLY A 264 16.49 -33.38 11.84
C GLY A 264 16.35 -33.73 10.35
N TRP A 265 16.41 -35.01 9.99
CA TRP A 265 16.17 -35.46 8.61
C TRP A 265 14.71 -35.25 8.18
N LEU A 266 13.76 -35.54 9.05
CA LEU A 266 12.34 -35.28 8.80
C LEU A 266 12.08 -33.79 8.57
N ILE A 267 12.65 -32.91 9.39
CA ILE A 267 12.51 -31.44 9.26
C ILE A 267 13.05 -30.94 7.91
N ILE A 268 14.19 -31.48 7.44
CA ILE A 268 14.75 -31.11 6.12
C ILE A 268 13.75 -31.36 4.99
N PHE A 269 13.00 -32.46 5.05
CA PHE A 269 12.01 -32.81 4.05
C PHE A 269 10.66 -32.11 4.26
N LEU A 270 10.23 -31.95 5.51
CA LEU A 270 8.94 -31.41 5.88
C LEU A 270 8.83 -29.90 5.70
N LEU A 271 9.89 -29.13 5.97
CA LEU A 271 9.84 -27.67 5.90
C LEU A 271 9.54 -27.12 4.50
N PRO A 272 10.15 -27.61 3.41
CA PRO A 272 9.76 -27.19 2.07
C PRO A 272 8.29 -27.49 1.74
N VAL A 273 7.78 -28.64 2.21
CA VAL A 273 6.36 -29.00 2.03
C VAL A 273 5.47 -28.04 2.82
N TYR A 274 5.78 -27.79 4.08
CA TYR A 274 5.04 -26.86 4.92
C TYR A 274 5.08 -25.43 4.34
N ALA A 275 6.21 -25.01 3.76
CA ALA A 275 6.30 -23.69 3.12
C ALA A 275 5.30 -23.52 1.97
N ILE A 276 5.02 -24.59 1.21
CA ILE A 276 3.99 -24.60 0.16
C ILE A 276 2.58 -24.59 0.77
N LEU A 277 2.35 -25.38 1.83
CA LEU A 277 1.05 -25.43 2.53
C LEU A 277 0.70 -24.11 3.21
N ALA A 278 1.70 -23.36 3.67
CA ALA A 278 1.59 -22.05 4.29
C ALA A 278 1.46 -20.90 3.26
N GLY A 279 1.08 -21.19 2.01
CA GLY A 279 0.87 -20.18 0.95
C GLY A 279 2.13 -19.76 0.18
N GLY A 280 3.32 -20.12 0.63
CA GLY A 280 4.56 -19.88 -0.14
C GLY A 280 5.11 -18.46 -0.09
N GLU A 281 4.80 -17.69 0.96
CA GLU A 281 5.33 -16.33 1.17
C GLU A 281 6.88 -16.29 1.24
N PRO A 282 7.56 -15.25 0.74
CA PRO A 282 9.02 -15.15 0.79
C PRO A 282 9.60 -15.22 2.21
N SER A 283 8.88 -14.70 3.20
CA SER A 283 9.23 -14.76 4.63
C SER A 283 9.32 -16.21 5.15
N VAL A 284 8.38 -17.06 4.73
CA VAL A 284 8.24 -18.48 5.07
C VAL A 284 9.36 -19.27 4.41
N TRP A 285 9.55 -19.10 3.10
CA TRP A 285 10.63 -19.77 2.37
C TRP A 285 12.01 -19.41 2.91
N ARG A 286 12.25 -18.13 3.24
CA ARG A 286 13.52 -17.71 3.85
C ARG A 286 13.77 -18.45 5.15
N ALA A 287 12.82 -18.45 6.07
CA ALA A 287 12.97 -19.11 7.37
C ALA A 287 13.16 -20.63 7.21
N SER A 288 12.37 -21.27 6.35
CA SER A 288 12.49 -22.70 6.04
C SER A 288 13.86 -23.07 5.46
N ILE A 289 14.33 -22.34 4.43
CA ILE A 289 15.63 -22.58 3.80
C ILE A 289 16.77 -22.33 4.79
N MET A 290 16.69 -21.27 5.62
CA MET A 290 17.70 -21.01 6.65
C MET A 290 17.82 -22.19 7.62
N VAL A 291 16.70 -22.76 8.08
CA VAL A 291 16.71 -23.91 9.00
C VAL A 291 17.26 -25.17 8.31
N VAL A 292 16.79 -25.47 7.11
CA VAL A 292 17.28 -26.60 6.31
C VAL A 292 18.80 -26.51 6.12
N LEU A 293 19.29 -25.33 5.77
CA LEU A 293 20.72 -25.08 5.55
C LEU A 293 21.52 -25.22 6.85
N VAL A 294 21.01 -24.71 7.98
CA VAL A 294 21.63 -24.87 9.30
C VAL A 294 21.77 -26.35 9.67
N ILE A 295 20.69 -27.12 9.58
CA ILE A 295 20.70 -28.56 9.93
C ILE A 295 21.64 -29.33 9.01
N SER A 296 21.62 -29.04 7.70
CA SER A 296 22.48 -29.70 6.71
C SER A 296 23.97 -29.44 6.97
N ILE A 297 24.33 -28.20 7.30
CA ILE A 297 25.71 -27.81 7.62
C ILE A 297 26.17 -28.45 8.93
N GLN A 298 25.31 -28.50 9.95
CA GLN A 298 25.61 -29.17 11.21
C GLN A 298 25.86 -30.67 11.01
N LYS A 299 25.07 -31.33 10.17
CA LYS A 299 25.29 -32.75 9.80
C LYS A 299 26.59 -32.97 9.03
N ALA A 300 27.05 -31.98 8.27
CA ALA A 300 28.35 -32.00 7.61
C ALA A 300 29.53 -31.62 8.53
N ASN A 301 29.31 -31.48 9.86
CA ASN A 301 30.31 -31.07 10.84
C ASN A 301 30.99 -29.72 10.54
N HIS A 302 30.28 -28.82 9.86
CA HIS A 302 30.73 -27.47 9.59
C HIS A 302 29.99 -26.46 10.47
N VAL A 303 30.64 -25.34 10.76
CA VAL A 303 30.04 -24.23 11.51
C VAL A 303 30.06 -23.00 10.62
N VAL A 304 28.89 -22.43 10.35
CA VAL A 304 28.72 -21.23 9.54
C VAL A 304 28.06 -20.15 10.38
N SER A 305 28.45 -18.89 10.16
CA SER A 305 27.89 -17.77 10.90
C SER A 305 26.42 -17.52 10.48
N PRO A 306 25.55 -17.05 11.39
CA PRO A 306 24.19 -16.64 11.02
C PRO A 306 24.14 -15.59 9.90
N MET A 307 25.16 -14.72 9.85
CA MET A 307 25.28 -13.69 8.80
C MET A 307 25.60 -14.32 7.43
N ASP A 308 26.44 -15.35 7.37
CA ASP A 308 26.69 -16.06 6.11
C ASP A 308 25.45 -16.85 5.66
N ILE A 309 24.71 -17.47 6.61
CA ILE A 309 23.46 -18.19 6.30
C ILE A 309 22.46 -17.26 5.63
N ILE A 310 22.11 -16.12 6.24
CA ILE A 310 21.16 -15.17 5.64
C ILE A 310 21.67 -14.62 4.30
N SER A 311 22.98 -14.42 4.15
CA SER A 311 23.57 -13.94 2.90
C SER A 311 23.49 -14.97 1.78
N ILE A 312 23.74 -16.25 2.08
CA ILE A 312 23.61 -17.35 1.13
C ILE A 312 22.15 -17.49 0.71
N VAL A 313 21.21 -17.47 1.67
CA VAL A 313 19.78 -17.52 1.36
C VAL A 313 19.37 -16.33 0.49
N PHE A 314 19.81 -15.11 0.79
CA PHE A 314 19.57 -13.95 -0.06
C PHE A 314 20.06 -14.19 -1.50
N ILE A 315 21.30 -14.64 -1.66
CA ILE A 315 21.88 -14.93 -2.98
C ILE A 315 21.04 -15.98 -3.74
N LEU A 316 20.60 -17.05 -3.06
CA LEU A 316 19.76 -18.08 -3.66
C LEU A 316 18.43 -17.52 -4.17
N PHE A 317 17.76 -16.67 -3.39
CA PHE A 317 16.52 -16.01 -3.81
C PHE A 317 16.71 -15.15 -5.05
N MET A 318 17.81 -14.39 -5.10
CA MET A 318 18.13 -13.53 -6.24
C MET A 318 18.41 -14.33 -7.52
N PHE A 319 18.94 -15.56 -7.41
CA PHE A 319 19.12 -16.44 -8.57
C PHE A 319 17.82 -17.09 -9.05
N VAL A 320 16.89 -17.39 -8.14
CA VAL A 320 15.60 -18.00 -8.49
C VAL A 320 14.69 -16.99 -9.15
N GLU A 321 14.54 -15.81 -8.53
CA GLU A 321 13.61 -14.78 -8.97
C GLU A 321 14.15 -13.41 -8.48
N PRO A 322 14.91 -12.68 -9.33
CA PRO A 322 15.54 -11.41 -8.95
C PRO A 322 14.53 -10.33 -8.55
N SER A 323 13.29 -10.42 -9.05
CA SER A 323 12.21 -9.47 -8.77
C SER A 323 11.79 -9.45 -7.29
N ASN A 324 12.10 -10.50 -6.52
CA ASN A 324 11.89 -10.57 -5.08
C ASN A 324 12.49 -9.38 -4.31
N VAL A 325 13.54 -8.74 -4.84
CA VAL A 325 14.16 -7.56 -4.21
C VAL A 325 13.18 -6.39 -4.07
N PHE A 326 12.14 -6.33 -4.90
CA PHE A 326 11.09 -5.30 -4.84
C PHE A 326 9.93 -5.67 -3.93
N HIS A 327 9.84 -6.93 -3.49
CA HIS A 327 8.79 -7.39 -2.61
C HIS A 327 8.98 -6.82 -1.20
N VAL A 328 8.00 -6.04 -0.71
CA VAL A 328 8.08 -5.36 0.59
C VAL A 328 8.34 -6.34 1.73
N GLY A 329 7.59 -7.45 1.77
CA GLY A 329 7.79 -8.50 2.78
C GLY A 329 9.18 -9.13 2.74
N PHE A 330 9.80 -9.23 1.56
CA PHE A 330 11.17 -9.74 1.42
C PHE A 330 12.18 -8.73 1.99
N GLN A 331 12.09 -7.46 1.58
CA GLN A 331 12.96 -6.40 2.07
C GLN A 331 12.92 -6.29 3.61
N LEU A 332 11.72 -6.19 4.18
CA LEU A 332 11.52 -6.07 5.62
C LEU A 332 12.07 -7.30 6.36
N SER A 333 11.82 -8.52 5.87
CA SER A 333 12.25 -9.75 6.53
C SER A 333 13.79 -9.88 6.59
N PHE A 334 14.47 -9.60 5.47
CA PHE A 334 15.92 -9.70 5.40
C PHE A 334 16.62 -8.58 6.19
N ILE A 335 16.17 -7.32 6.05
CA ILE A 335 16.83 -6.18 6.70
C ILE A 335 16.67 -6.23 8.23
N VAL A 336 15.50 -6.63 8.74
CA VAL A 336 15.24 -6.79 10.17
C VAL A 336 16.08 -7.95 10.73
N THR A 337 16.06 -9.12 10.06
CA THR A 337 16.84 -10.28 10.54
C THR A 337 18.34 -9.99 10.55
N ALA A 338 18.87 -9.37 9.48
CA ALA A 338 20.28 -9.00 9.41
C ALA A 338 20.66 -8.01 10.53
N SER A 339 19.81 -7.02 10.79
CA SER A 339 20.06 -6.00 11.82
C SER A 339 20.05 -6.60 13.23
N ILE A 340 19.12 -7.48 13.54
CA ILE A 340 19.09 -8.19 14.84
C ILE A 340 20.35 -9.05 15.03
N ILE A 341 20.79 -9.76 13.98
CA ILE A 341 22.03 -10.56 14.02
C ILE A 341 23.26 -9.67 14.26
N LEU A 342 23.33 -8.52 13.59
CA LEU A 342 24.42 -7.56 13.74
C LEU A 342 24.44 -6.92 15.13
N SER A 343 23.27 -6.73 15.73
CA SER A 343 23.07 -6.11 17.05
C SER A 343 23.05 -7.10 18.22
N LYS A 344 23.47 -8.35 18.00
CA LYS A 344 23.44 -9.42 19.01
C LYS A 344 24.20 -9.06 20.30
N LYS A 345 25.33 -8.37 20.18
CA LYS A 345 26.20 -8.06 21.32
C LYS A 345 25.55 -7.02 22.23
N TRP A 346 24.92 -5.99 21.67
CA TRP A 346 24.18 -4.98 22.41
C TRP A 346 22.93 -5.55 23.07
N VAL A 347 22.21 -6.43 22.38
CA VAL A 347 21.08 -7.18 22.97
C VAL A 347 21.56 -7.98 24.17
N ALA A 348 22.70 -8.67 24.06
CA ALA A 348 23.28 -9.49 25.13
C ALA A 348 23.95 -8.71 26.29
N GLN A 349 23.99 -7.37 26.26
CA GLN A 349 24.52 -6.56 27.39
C GLN A 349 23.61 -6.57 28.64
N THR A 350 22.45 -7.23 28.57
CA THR A 350 21.50 -7.33 29.68
C THR A 350 20.95 -8.74 29.75
N ASP A 351 20.77 -9.24 30.98
CA ASP A 351 20.19 -10.57 31.22
C ASP A 351 18.67 -10.53 31.36
N ASN A 352 18.05 -9.35 31.41
CA ASN A 352 16.60 -9.21 31.52
C ASN A 352 15.93 -9.46 30.16
N SER A 353 15.14 -10.53 30.06
CA SER A 353 14.40 -10.92 28.86
C SER A 353 13.49 -9.81 28.30
N ILE A 354 12.85 -9.02 29.17
CA ILE A 354 11.99 -7.91 28.75
C ILE A 354 12.84 -6.81 28.08
N MET A 355 14.00 -6.50 28.65
CA MET A 355 14.91 -5.52 28.07
C MET A 355 15.50 -6.02 26.75
N GLN A 356 15.80 -7.32 26.63
CA GLN A 356 16.21 -7.91 25.35
C GLN A 356 15.10 -7.79 24.30
N ALA A 357 13.85 -8.09 24.66
CA ALA A 357 12.70 -7.92 23.78
C ALA A 357 12.53 -6.46 23.33
N LEU A 358 12.61 -5.50 24.26
CA LEU A 358 12.57 -4.06 23.96
C LEU A 358 13.68 -3.64 22.99
N LYS A 359 14.91 -4.11 23.20
CA LYS A 359 16.03 -3.85 22.29
C LYS A 359 15.78 -4.43 20.90
N ILE A 360 15.24 -5.64 20.81
CA ILE A 360 14.88 -6.27 19.53
C ILE A 360 13.79 -5.47 18.82
N CYS A 361 12.71 -5.09 19.52
CA CYS A 361 11.65 -4.25 18.96
C CYS A 361 12.19 -2.90 18.47
N PHE A 362 13.08 -2.28 19.23
CA PHE A 362 13.74 -1.04 18.83
C PHE A 362 14.56 -1.21 17.54
N ILE A 363 15.40 -2.25 17.44
CA ILE A 363 16.19 -2.53 16.23
C ILE A 363 15.28 -2.78 15.03
N ALA A 364 14.28 -3.64 15.22
CA ALA A 364 13.35 -4.02 14.17
C ALA A 364 12.57 -2.82 13.65
N GLN A 365 12.17 -1.91 14.53
CA GLN A 365 11.44 -0.70 14.15
C GLN A 365 12.35 0.35 13.49
N MET A 366 13.51 0.64 14.07
CA MET A 366 14.39 1.70 13.54
C MET A 366 14.94 1.37 12.15
N ILE A 367 15.22 0.10 11.84
CA ILE A 367 15.76 -0.25 10.53
C ILE A 367 14.74 -0.09 9.39
N ILE A 368 13.43 -0.22 9.68
CA ILE A 368 12.37 -0.21 8.67
C ILE A 368 11.74 1.18 8.44
N ILE A 369 12.03 2.18 9.28
CA ILE A 369 11.41 3.52 9.16
C ILE A 369 11.52 4.12 7.74
N PRO A 370 12.70 4.14 7.08
CA PRO A 370 12.79 4.67 5.71
C PRO A 370 11.89 3.93 4.72
N LEU A 371 11.81 2.59 4.84
CA LEU A 371 10.95 1.77 3.99
C LEU A 371 9.47 2.03 4.29
N GLN A 372 9.09 2.18 5.56
CA GLN A 372 7.72 2.50 5.94
C GLN A 372 7.26 3.84 5.37
N PHE A 373 8.09 4.88 5.48
CA PHE A 373 7.77 6.16 4.82
C PHE A 373 7.76 6.05 3.30
N SER A 374 8.64 5.25 2.69
CA SER A 374 8.69 5.12 1.22
C SER A 374 7.49 4.37 0.63
N TYR A 375 6.96 3.37 1.34
CA TYR A 375 5.85 2.53 0.85
C TYR A 375 4.48 2.97 1.37
N PHE A 376 4.41 3.48 2.61
CA PHE A 376 3.15 3.77 3.29
C PHE A 376 3.00 5.25 3.65
N SER A 377 4.05 6.07 3.52
CA SER A 377 4.04 7.51 3.84
C SER A 377 3.67 7.87 5.29
N TYR A 378 3.53 6.86 6.16
CA TYR A 378 3.31 7.01 7.59
C TYR A 378 4.10 5.99 8.43
N PHE A 379 4.25 6.31 9.72
CA PHE A 379 4.82 5.43 10.75
C PHE A 379 4.10 5.66 12.08
N GLN A 380 3.77 4.59 12.82
CA GLN A 380 3.13 4.69 14.14
C GLN A 380 4.18 4.46 15.27
N PRO A 381 4.65 5.51 15.99
CA PRO A 381 5.72 5.38 16.98
C PRO A 381 5.38 4.48 18.17
N LEU A 382 4.11 4.48 18.57
CA LEU A 382 3.63 3.70 19.72
C LEU A 382 3.50 2.20 19.41
N SER A 383 3.71 1.79 18.15
CA SER A 383 3.76 0.38 17.74
C SER A 383 4.78 -0.43 18.54
N ILE A 384 5.92 0.17 18.95
CA ILE A 384 6.94 -0.52 19.76
C ILE A 384 6.36 -1.02 21.09
N ILE A 385 5.52 -0.21 21.73
CA ILE A 385 4.90 -0.54 23.02
C ILE A 385 3.82 -1.60 22.82
N LEU A 386 2.97 -1.43 21.80
CA LEU A 386 1.91 -2.40 21.51
C LEU A 386 2.51 -3.76 21.10
N ASN A 387 3.56 -3.77 20.28
CA ASN A 387 4.31 -4.96 19.89
C ASN A 387 4.85 -5.74 21.10
N LEU A 388 5.26 -5.06 22.18
CA LEU A 388 5.74 -5.72 23.40
C LEU A 388 4.67 -6.58 24.08
N ILE A 389 3.40 -6.21 23.93
CA ILE A 389 2.24 -6.91 24.53
C ILE A 389 1.67 -7.94 23.54
N ILE A 390 1.45 -7.52 22.30
CA ILE A 390 0.72 -8.32 21.31
C ILE A 390 1.59 -9.47 20.75
N ILE A 391 2.89 -9.25 20.51
CA ILE A 391 3.75 -10.30 19.96
C ILE A 391 3.84 -11.51 20.90
N PRO A 392 4.05 -11.37 22.23
CA PRO A 392 4.03 -12.51 23.14
C PRO A 392 2.67 -13.24 23.18
N TYR A 393 1.55 -12.51 23.18
CA TYR A 393 0.22 -13.12 23.15
C TYR A 393 0.05 -14.02 21.92
N PHE A 394 0.32 -13.49 20.73
CA PHE A 394 0.19 -14.28 19.50
C PHE A 394 1.22 -15.41 19.41
N SER A 395 2.47 -15.14 19.78
CA SER A 395 3.56 -16.11 19.62
C SER A 395 3.52 -17.25 20.66
N LEU A 396 3.05 -16.99 21.87
CA LEU A 396 3.04 -17.98 22.96
C LEU A 396 1.69 -18.68 23.12
N LEU A 397 0.58 -18.03 22.74
CA LEU A 397 -0.77 -18.56 22.93
C LEU A 397 -1.46 -18.87 21.60
N VAL A 398 -1.70 -17.85 20.77
CA VAL A 398 -2.56 -18.00 19.57
C VAL A 398 -1.95 -18.95 18.54
N ILE A 399 -0.72 -18.68 18.07
CA ILE A 399 -0.10 -19.48 17.00
C ILE A 399 0.10 -20.94 17.45
N PRO A 400 0.64 -21.24 18.65
CA PRO A 400 0.71 -22.61 19.14
C PRO A 400 -0.67 -23.28 19.25
N PHE A 401 -1.69 -22.56 19.71
CA PHE A 401 -3.06 -23.06 19.76
C PHE A 401 -3.58 -23.42 18.37
N MET A 402 -3.35 -22.58 17.34
CA MET A 402 -3.77 -22.86 15.97
C MET A 402 -3.07 -24.07 15.35
N TYR A 403 -1.77 -24.27 15.63
CA TYR A 403 -1.06 -25.48 15.19
C TYR A 403 -1.60 -26.76 15.83
N VAL A 404 -2.14 -26.67 17.05
CA VAL A 404 -2.79 -27.79 17.74
C VAL A 404 -4.23 -27.97 17.26
N LEU A 405 -4.94 -26.87 16.99
CA LEU A 405 -6.34 -26.89 16.57
C LEU A 405 -6.50 -27.52 15.18
N LEU A 406 -5.62 -27.21 14.23
CA LEU A 406 -5.68 -27.76 12.86
C LEU A 406 -5.79 -29.30 12.81
N PRO A 407 -4.87 -30.09 13.41
CA PRO A 407 -5.01 -31.54 13.41
C PRO A 407 -6.22 -32.03 14.22
N ILE A 408 -6.64 -31.33 15.28
CA ILE A 408 -7.87 -31.66 16.04
C ILE A 408 -9.10 -31.52 15.14
N THR A 409 -9.20 -30.45 14.35
CA THR A 409 -10.30 -30.21 13.40
C THR A 409 -10.40 -31.33 12.36
N ILE A 410 -9.25 -31.84 11.92
CA ILE A 410 -9.19 -32.95 10.94
C ILE A 410 -9.58 -34.30 11.59
N LEU A 411 -9.17 -34.55 12.83
CA LEU A 411 -9.22 -35.90 13.43
C LEU A 411 -10.38 -36.15 14.41
N LEU A 412 -10.96 -35.11 15.04
CA LEU A 412 -11.92 -35.25 16.15
C LEU A 412 -13.35 -34.82 15.77
N SER A 413 -14.31 -35.13 16.66
CA SER A 413 -15.74 -34.85 16.50
C SER A 413 -16.13 -33.41 16.89
N ASP A 414 -17.26 -32.95 16.33
CA ASP A 414 -17.69 -31.55 16.34
C ASP A 414 -17.97 -30.97 17.74
N VAL A 415 -18.34 -31.82 18.71
CA VAL A 415 -18.69 -31.37 20.07
C VAL A 415 -17.48 -30.75 20.78
N PHE A 416 -16.31 -31.36 20.70
CA PHE A 416 -15.10 -30.85 21.35
C PHE A 416 -14.57 -29.59 20.64
N LEU A 417 -14.70 -29.53 19.31
CA LEU A 417 -14.31 -28.38 18.51
C LEU A 417 -15.09 -27.12 18.91
N SER A 418 -16.40 -27.25 19.13
CA SER A 418 -17.25 -26.12 19.52
C SER A 418 -16.82 -25.43 20.82
N GLN A 419 -16.23 -26.16 21.78
CA GLN A 419 -15.77 -25.60 23.04
C GLN A 419 -14.44 -24.85 22.87
N LEU A 420 -13.52 -25.42 22.09
CA LEU A 420 -12.24 -24.77 21.78
C LEU A 420 -12.45 -23.51 20.94
N ASP A 421 -13.38 -23.56 19.99
CA ASP A 421 -13.79 -22.44 19.14
C ASP A 421 -14.30 -21.27 19.99
N ARG A 422 -15.31 -21.51 20.85
CA ARG A 422 -15.85 -20.48 21.77
C ARG A 422 -14.79 -19.92 22.71
N LEU A 423 -13.90 -20.77 23.23
CA LEU A 423 -12.81 -20.32 24.09
C LEU A 423 -11.88 -19.36 23.36
N PHE A 424 -11.51 -19.68 22.11
CA PHE A 424 -10.66 -18.82 21.30
C PHE A 424 -11.34 -17.49 20.97
N ILE A 425 -12.59 -17.51 20.50
CA ILE A 425 -13.37 -16.31 20.20
C ILE A 425 -13.37 -15.36 21.40
N ASN A 426 -13.80 -15.84 22.56
CA ASN A 426 -13.89 -15.00 23.77
C ASN A 426 -12.54 -14.41 24.18
N LEU A 427 -11.46 -15.19 24.11
CA LEU A 427 -10.12 -14.71 24.49
C LEU A 427 -9.57 -13.70 23.47
N ASN A 428 -9.76 -13.96 22.18
CA ASN A 428 -9.23 -13.11 21.13
C ASN A 428 -10.03 -11.80 21.03
N GLU A 429 -11.35 -11.82 21.19
CA GLU A 429 -12.20 -10.62 21.22
C GLU A 429 -11.78 -9.64 22.32
N ILE A 430 -11.38 -10.14 23.50
CA ILE A 430 -10.85 -9.29 24.59
C ILE A 430 -9.58 -8.56 24.11
N VAL A 431 -8.67 -9.26 23.44
CA VAL A 431 -7.42 -8.68 22.95
C VAL A 431 -7.66 -7.71 21.79
N ILE A 432 -8.53 -8.06 20.84
CA ILE A 432 -8.92 -7.17 19.74
C ILE A 432 -9.60 -5.90 20.29
N SER A 433 -10.50 -6.05 21.27
CA SER A 433 -11.13 -4.92 21.96
C SER A 433 -10.10 -4.04 22.68
N PHE A 434 -9.08 -4.63 23.28
CA PHE A 434 -7.96 -3.89 23.87
C PHE A 434 -7.19 -3.10 22.81
N ILE A 435 -6.87 -3.70 21.66
CA ILE A 435 -6.16 -3.00 20.58
C ILE A 435 -7.04 -1.85 20.04
N ASN A 436 -8.34 -2.07 19.84
CA ASN A 436 -9.29 -1.03 19.44
C ASN A 436 -9.37 0.11 20.46
N TRP A 437 -9.37 -0.20 21.76
CA TRP A 437 -9.30 0.82 22.80
C TRP A 437 -8.00 1.62 22.70
N VAL A 438 -6.85 0.96 22.55
CA VAL A 438 -5.55 1.63 22.34
C VAL A 438 -5.58 2.51 21.09
N ASP A 439 -6.16 2.03 19.98
CA ASP A 439 -6.34 2.80 18.74
C ASP A 439 -7.14 4.08 19.00
N SER A 440 -8.27 3.98 19.70
CA SER A 440 -9.14 5.13 19.98
C SER A 440 -8.48 6.24 20.82
N VAL A 441 -7.49 5.91 21.66
CA VAL A 441 -6.86 6.87 22.59
C VAL A 441 -5.43 7.25 22.21
N ALA A 442 -4.74 6.42 21.42
CA ALA A 442 -3.30 6.52 21.15
C ALA A 442 -2.91 6.39 19.66
N ASN A 443 -3.86 6.44 18.73
CA ASN A 443 -3.55 6.50 17.29
C ASN A 443 -3.00 7.88 16.89
N TYR A 444 -1.67 8.02 16.86
CA TYR A 444 -0.97 9.26 16.49
C TYR A 444 0.14 9.01 15.47
N PRO A 445 -0.20 8.54 14.25
CA PRO A 445 0.79 8.20 13.24
C PRO A 445 1.52 9.46 12.79
N TRP A 446 2.81 9.33 12.58
CA TRP A 446 3.62 10.34 11.90
C TRP A 446 3.41 10.20 10.41
N VAL A 447 2.81 11.22 9.79
CA VAL A 447 2.47 11.28 8.37
C VAL A 447 3.25 12.42 7.75
N SER A 448 4.05 12.16 6.71
CA SER A 448 4.97 13.17 6.17
C SER A 448 5.34 12.98 4.69
N GLY A 449 4.82 11.94 4.06
CA GLY A 449 5.14 11.57 2.69
C GLY A 449 6.34 10.65 2.53
N SER A 450 6.65 10.35 1.27
CA SER A 450 7.73 9.44 0.88
C SER A 450 9.12 9.91 1.33
N PHE A 451 9.89 8.96 1.86
CA PHE A 451 11.32 9.13 2.14
C PHE A 451 12.08 8.99 0.82
N THR A 452 12.63 10.09 0.30
CA THR A 452 13.44 9.99 -0.92
C THR A 452 14.72 9.19 -0.65
N LEU A 453 15.40 8.80 -1.73
CA LEU A 453 16.62 8.01 -1.64
C LEU A 453 17.70 8.72 -0.81
N GLU A 454 17.82 10.04 -0.94
CA GLU A 454 18.79 10.86 -0.22
C GLU A 454 18.55 10.85 1.29
N TRP A 455 17.29 11.04 1.71
CA TRP A 455 16.90 10.95 3.13
C TRP A 455 17.16 9.55 3.69
N SER A 456 16.84 8.52 2.91
CA SER A 456 17.10 7.12 3.28
C SER A 456 18.58 6.85 3.51
N ILE A 457 19.46 7.33 2.63
CA ILE A 457 20.92 7.16 2.75
C ILE A 457 21.44 7.87 4.01
N ILE A 458 21.07 9.14 4.22
CA ILE A 458 21.52 9.92 5.39
C ILE A 458 21.04 9.25 6.68
N TYR A 459 19.77 8.81 6.71
CA TYR A 459 19.19 8.09 7.84
C TYR A 459 19.98 6.82 8.16
N TYR A 460 20.21 5.95 7.17
CA TYR A 460 20.92 4.69 7.39
C TYR A 460 22.36 4.91 7.84
N VAL A 461 23.06 5.93 7.33
CA VAL A 461 24.41 6.28 7.80
C VAL A 461 24.41 6.66 9.28
N ILE A 462 23.50 7.56 9.70
CA ILE A 462 23.40 7.97 11.10
C ILE A 462 22.98 6.80 11.98
N LEU A 463 22.01 5.98 11.55
CA LEU A 463 21.58 4.78 12.26
C LEU A 463 22.73 3.77 12.43
N LEU A 464 23.53 3.53 11.38
CA LEU A 464 24.70 2.65 11.48
C LEU A 464 25.74 3.20 12.46
N VAL A 465 25.97 4.51 12.50
CA VAL A 465 26.85 5.15 13.50
C VAL A 465 26.28 4.98 14.91
N LEU A 466 24.98 5.19 15.11
CA LEU A 466 24.29 4.97 16.38
C LEU A 466 24.49 3.53 16.86
N MET A 467 24.13 2.55 16.03
CA MET A 467 24.21 1.13 16.36
C MET A 467 25.65 0.67 16.60
N ALA A 468 26.62 1.14 15.80
CA ALA A 468 28.03 0.81 15.99
C ALA A 468 28.59 1.33 17.32
N ASN A 469 28.13 2.49 17.79
CA ASN A 469 28.53 3.05 19.09
C ASN A 469 27.82 2.36 20.26
N LEU A 470 26.53 2.00 20.13
CA LEU A 470 25.82 1.19 21.12
C LEU A 470 26.49 -0.17 21.31
N GLU A 471 26.90 -0.79 20.20
CA GLU A 471 27.59 -2.08 20.21
C GLU A 471 28.96 -2.05 20.89
N GLN A 472 29.62 -0.89 20.85
CA GLN A 472 30.90 -0.66 21.53
C GLN A 472 30.73 -0.05 22.93
N ALA A 473 29.50 0.02 23.44
CA ALA A 473 29.14 0.67 24.71
C ALA A 473 29.60 2.14 24.83
N ARG A 474 29.77 2.84 23.70
CA ARG A 474 30.19 4.26 23.65
C ARG A 474 28.98 5.18 23.78
N LEU A 475 28.35 5.19 24.95
CA LEU A 475 27.04 5.82 25.18
C LEU A 475 26.98 7.31 24.81
N LYS A 476 28.02 8.11 25.08
CA LYS A 476 28.03 9.54 24.70
C LYS A 476 27.94 9.75 23.18
N LYS A 477 28.70 8.96 22.40
CA LYS A 477 28.68 9.05 20.92
C LYS A 477 27.38 8.48 20.36
N ALA A 478 26.87 7.41 20.95
CA ALA A 478 25.57 6.85 20.60
C ALA A 478 24.45 7.88 20.85
N PHE A 479 24.46 8.56 22.00
CA PHE A 479 23.50 9.61 22.32
C PHE A 479 23.52 10.75 21.29
N LEU A 480 24.71 11.25 20.92
CA LEU A 480 24.85 12.27 19.88
C LEU A 480 24.31 11.80 18.53
N ALA A 481 24.62 10.58 18.10
CA ALA A 481 24.07 10.01 16.87
C ALA A 481 22.53 9.85 16.95
N GLY A 482 22.00 9.49 18.12
CA GLY A 482 20.57 9.47 18.40
C GLY A 482 19.93 10.86 18.26
N CYS A 483 20.54 11.90 18.84
CA CYS A 483 20.08 13.28 18.67
C CYS A 483 20.11 13.73 17.22
N MET A 484 21.16 13.38 16.46
CA MET A 484 21.24 13.68 15.02
C MET A 484 20.14 12.96 14.24
N LEU A 485 19.85 11.70 14.57
CA LEU A 485 18.80 10.92 13.93
C LEU A 485 17.41 11.51 14.22
N THR A 486 17.15 11.87 15.48
CA THR A 486 15.92 12.55 15.88
C THR A 486 15.78 13.91 15.19
N ALA A 487 16.86 14.69 15.12
CA ALA A 487 16.86 15.98 14.42
C ALA A 487 16.56 15.79 12.92
N LEU A 488 17.16 14.78 12.27
CA LEU A 488 16.88 14.45 10.87
C LEU A 488 15.39 14.14 10.65
N LEU A 489 14.80 13.30 11.50
CA LEU A 489 13.38 12.97 11.43
C LEU A 489 12.50 14.21 11.67
N ILE A 490 12.81 15.04 12.67
CA ILE A 490 12.07 16.28 12.93
C ILE A 490 12.14 17.23 11.73
N ILE A 491 13.32 17.43 11.14
CA ILE A 491 13.49 18.28 9.95
C ILE A 491 12.67 17.72 8.79
N PHE A 492 12.68 16.40 8.59
CA PHE A 492 11.87 15.75 7.56
C PHE A 492 10.37 15.98 7.80
N LEU A 493 9.86 15.76 9.02
CA LEU A 493 8.45 15.96 9.38
C LEU A 493 8.02 17.43 9.25
N LEU A 494 8.91 18.37 9.56
CA LEU A 494 8.61 19.81 9.51
C LEU A 494 8.87 20.44 8.13
N ARG A 495 9.42 19.70 7.16
CA ARG A 495 9.74 20.20 5.81
C ARG A 495 8.60 20.99 5.14
N PRO A 496 7.31 20.61 5.23
CA PRO A 496 6.26 21.32 4.52
C PRO A 496 6.01 22.71 5.11
N TYR A 497 6.28 22.90 6.41
CA TYR A 497 6.11 24.17 7.12
C TYR A 497 7.21 25.19 6.82
N PHE A 498 8.31 24.76 6.21
CA PHE A 498 9.40 25.64 5.74
C PHE A 498 9.37 25.90 4.23
N SER A 499 8.46 25.25 3.50
CA SER A 499 8.36 25.39 2.05
C SER A 499 7.55 26.63 1.67
N PRO A 500 8.09 27.57 0.88
CA PRO A 500 7.33 28.71 0.37
C PRO A 500 6.39 28.33 -0.79
N ALA A 501 6.38 27.06 -1.21
CA ALA A 501 5.55 26.61 -2.32
C ALA A 501 4.12 26.29 -1.84
N GLY A 502 3.13 26.71 -2.61
CA GLY A 502 1.75 26.25 -2.51
C GLY A 502 1.38 25.29 -3.64
N THR A 503 0.27 24.58 -3.49
CA THR A 503 -0.20 23.64 -4.50
C THR A 503 -1.73 23.58 -4.52
N VAL A 504 -2.34 23.62 -5.70
CA VAL A 504 -3.74 23.23 -5.92
C VAL A 504 -3.73 21.92 -6.69
N THR A 505 -4.41 20.89 -6.20
CA THR A 505 -4.49 19.59 -6.85
C THR A 505 -5.95 19.25 -7.10
N MET A 506 -6.32 19.04 -8.36
CA MET A 506 -7.53 18.33 -8.78
C MET A 506 -7.21 16.83 -8.77
N LEU A 507 -7.81 16.05 -7.88
CA LEU A 507 -7.59 14.60 -7.81
C LEU A 507 -8.47 13.89 -8.85
N ASP A 508 -7.93 12.83 -9.44
CA ASP A 508 -8.70 11.89 -10.25
C ASP A 508 -9.35 10.85 -9.33
N ILE A 509 -10.61 11.09 -8.97
CA ILE A 509 -11.42 10.16 -8.16
C ILE A 509 -12.37 9.31 -9.03
N GLY A 510 -12.25 9.38 -10.35
CA GLY A 510 -13.30 8.97 -11.27
C GLY A 510 -14.35 10.07 -11.45
N GLN A 511 -15.63 9.69 -11.41
CA GLN A 511 -16.71 10.68 -11.46
C GLN A 511 -16.83 11.41 -10.11
N GLY A 512 -16.76 12.74 -10.13
CA GLY A 512 -16.90 13.60 -8.96
C GLY A 512 -15.78 14.60 -8.79
N ASP A 513 -15.90 15.44 -7.76
CA ASP A 513 -14.91 16.46 -7.41
C ASP A 513 -14.14 16.15 -6.13
N ALA A 514 -12.83 16.39 -6.18
CA ALA A 514 -11.98 16.48 -4.99
C ALA A 514 -10.77 17.38 -5.27
N PHE A 515 -10.78 18.59 -4.72
CA PHE A 515 -9.67 19.53 -4.82
C PHE A 515 -9.00 19.72 -3.48
N VAL A 516 -7.66 19.67 -3.46
CA VAL A 516 -6.86 19.96 -2.27
C VAL A 516 -5.95 21.15 -2.55
N ILE A 517 -6.08 22.19 -1.72
CA ILE A 517 -5.33 23.44 -1.79
C ILE A 517 -4.42 23.51 -0.56
N GLU A 518 -3.12 23.46 -0.80
CA GLU A 518 -2.08 23.61 0.20
C GLU A 518 -1.48 25.02 0.09
N LEU A 519 -1.69 25.85 1.11
CA LEU A 519 -1.10 27.19 1.17
C LEU A 519 0.41 27.13 1.48
N PRO A 520 1.19 28.13 1.04
CA PRO A 520 2.61 28.26 1.39
C PRO A 520 2.86 28.10 2.90
N PHE A 521 3.99 27.46 3.24
CA PHE A 521 4.40 27.15 4.61
C PHE A 521 3.39 26.33 5.41
N ARG A 522 2.46 25.61 4.74
CA ARG A 522 1.39 24.86 5.38
C ARG A 522 0.56 25.76 6.33
N LYS A 523 0.41 27.06 6.01
CA LYS A 523 -0.42 27.99 6.79
C LYS A 523 -1.92 27.63 6.78
N GLY A 524 -2.34 26.85 5.79
CA GLY A 524 -3.68 26.27 5.72
C GLY A 524 -3.76 25.17 4.66
N VAL A 525 -4.60 24.18 4.91
CA VAL A 525 -5.04 23.16 3.96
C VAL A 525 -6.54 23.30 3.77
N ILE A 526 -6.95 23.59 2.55
CA ILE A 526 -8.36 23.74 2.16
C ILE A 526 -8.70 22.57 1.24
N MET A 527 -9.88 22.00 1.41
CA MET A 527 -10.42 20.99 0.51
C MET A 527 -11.76 21.50 -0.04
N VAL A 528 -11.98 21.34 -1.34
CA VAL A 528 -13.25 21.65 -2.01
C VAL A 528 -13.77 20.36 -2.60
N ASP A 529 -14.88 19.90 -2.03
CA ASP A 529 -15.50 18.59 -2.25
C ASP A 529 -14.58 17.40 -1.97
N ALA A 530 -15.21 16.25 -1.77
CA ALA A 530 -14.62 14.96 -1.49
C ALA A 530 -15.56 13.86 -1.98
N GLY A 531 -15.68 13.75 -3.30
CA GLY A 531 -16.56 12.78 -3.94
C GLY A 531 -16.23 11.32 -3.64
N SER A 532 -17.21 10.45 -3.90
CA SER A 532 -17.01 9.01 -3.97
C SER A 532 -17.90 8.38 -5.05
N ARG A 533 -17.69 7.09 -5.32
CA ARG A 533 -18.54 6.26 -6.17
C ARG A 533 -19.60 5.59 -5.30
N MET A 534 -20.78 5.36 -5.87
CA MET A 534 -21.79 4.52 -5.25
C MET A 534 -21.37 3.04 -5.31
N SER A 535 -21.51 2.34 -4.19
CA SER A 535 -21.33 0.90 -4.11
C SER A 535 -22.53 0.19 -4.76
N PHE A 536 -22.24 -0.81 -5.60
CA PHE A 536 -23.26 -1.58 -6.29
C PHE A 536 -24.06 -2.52 -5.37
N GLU A 537 -23.50 -2.90 -4.21
CA GLU A 537 -24.11 -3.88 -3.29
C GLU A 537 -25.18 -3.27 -2.39
N ASN A 538 -24.93 -2.07 -1.86
CA ASN A 538 -25.80 -1.42 -0.86
C ASN A 538 -26.31 -0.04 -1.30
N GLY A 539 -25.85 0.50 -2.44
CA GLY A 539 -26.26 1.82 -2.91
C GLY A 539 -25.78 2.97 -2.01
N GLU A 540 -24.74 2.75 -1.22
CA GLU A 540 -24.12 3.76 -0.36
C GLU A 540 -22.80 4.28 -0.97
N ALA A 541 -22.28 5.40 -0.44
CA ALA A 541 -20.96 5.88 -0.83
C ALA A 541 -19.89 4.82 -0.49
N SER A 542 -19.07 4.45 -1.48
CA SER A 542 -17.99 3.50 -1.28
C SER A 542 -16.84 4.16 -0.49
N SER A 543 -16.21 3.41 0.42
CA SER A 543 -14.97 3.86 1.07
C SER A 543 -13.75 3.78 0.13
N SER A 544 -13.86 3.14 -1.02
CA SER A 544 -12.75 2.85 -1.94
C SER A 544 -12.03 4.11 -2.43
N VAL A 545 -12.77 5.15 -2.84
CA VAL A 545 -12.18 6.42 -3.29
C VAL A 545 -11.37 7.06 -2.17
N TYR A 546 -11.91 7.08 -0.96
CA TYR A 546 -11.17 7.56 0.20
C TYR A 546 -9.92 6.72 0.47
N LYS A 547 -10.07 5.40 0.66
CA LYS A 547 -8.98 4.49 1.03
C LYS A 547 -7.86 4.41 -0.03
N GLN A 548 -8.20 4.48 -1.31
CA GLN A 548 -7.26 4.22 -2.42
C GLN A 548 -6.76 5.48 -3.12
N VAL A 549 -7.47 6.63 -3.03
CA VAL A 549 -7.10 7.87 -3.72
C VAL A 549 -6.83 9.01 -2.73
N ILE A 550 -7.85 9.43 -1.97
CA ILE A 550 -7.74 10.64 -1.13
C ILE A 550 -6.77 10.41 0.04
N LYS A 551 -6.93 9.32 0.80
CA LYS A 551 -6.09 9.00 1.95
C LYS A 551 -4.60 8.85 1.56
N PRO A 552 -4.23 8.08 0.51
CA PRO A 552 -2.84 7.98 0.09
C PRO A 552 -2.27 9.33 -0.37
N TYR A 553 -3.05 10.17 -1.06
CA TYR A 553 -2.62 11.53 -1.41
C TYR A 553 -2.36 12.39 -0.16
N LEU A 554 -3.29 12.43 0.79
CA LEU A 554 -3.13 13.18 2.04
C LEU A 554 -1.90 12.69 2.83
N GLN A 555 -1.69 11.37 2.87
CA GLN A 555 -0.53 10.77 3.51
C GLN A 555 0.78 11.13 2.81
N GLU A 556 0.81 11.08 1.48
CA GLU A 556 1.97 11.44 0.66
C GLU A 556 2.35 12.91 0.82
N ARG A 557 1.36 13.78 1.05
CA ARG A 557 1.57 15.21 1.31
C ARG A 557 1.86 15.54 2.78
N GLY A 558 1.78 14.56 3.68
CA GLY A 558 1.94 14.79 5.12
C GLY A 558 0.79 15.57 5.75
N ILE A 559 -0.40 15.53 5.14
CA ILE A 559 -1.58 16.28 5.60
C ILE A 559 -2.31 15.46 6.66
N ARG A 560 -2.37 16.01 7.88
CA ARG A 560 -3.10 15.43 9.02
C ARG A 560 -4.26 16.29 9.50
N LYS A 561 -4.41 17.46 8.89
CA LYS A 561 -5.38 18.48 9.27
C LYS A 561 -5.88 19.18 8.01
N ILE A 562 -7.18 19.34 7.92
CA ILE A 562 -7.87 20.17 6.93
C ILE A 562 -8.48 21.35 7.71
N ASP A 563 -8.03 22.57 7.39
CA ASP A 563 -8.49 23.78 8.07
C ASP A 563 -9.90 24.18 7.63
N ALA A 564 -10.21 23.98 6.34
CA ALA A 564 -11.54 24.22 5.79
C ALA A 564 -11.89 23.17 4.74
N LEU A 565 -13.04 22.53 4.91
CA LEU A 565 -13.66 21.65 3.92
C LEU A 565 -14.92 22.33 3.38
N PHE A 566 -14.92 22.68 2.10
CA PHE A 566 -16.06 23.24 1.41
C PHE A 566 -16.83 22.13 0.72
N LEU A 567 -18.12 22.00 1.00
CA LEU A 567 -19.01 21.06 0.34
C LEU A 567 -20.00 21.85 -0.51
N THR A 568 -19.90 21.70 -1.83
CA THR A 568 -20.68 22.49 -2.78
C THR A 568 -22.16 22.15 -2.67
N HIS A 569 -22.51 20.87 -2.73
CA HIS A 569 -23.87 20.32 -2.56
C HIS A 569 -23.82 18.88 -2.05
N GLU A 570 -24.97 18.26 -1.78
CA GLU A 570 -25.09 16.99 -1.04
C GLU A 570 -24.92 15.69 -1.88
N ASP A 571 -24.59 15.77 -3.17
CA ASP A 571 -24.50 14.58 -4.02
C ASP A 571 -23.23 13.74 -3.73
N THR A 572 -23.32 12.42 -3.93
CA THR A 572 -22.28 11.47 -3.50
C THR A 572 -20.93 11.70 -4.17
N ASP A 573 -20.92 12.16 -5.41
CA ASP A 573 -19.73 12.52 -6.16
C ASP A 573 -19.11 13.87 -5.71
N HIS A 574 -19.67 14.50 -4.67
CA HIS A 574 -19.12 15.67 -3.98
C HIS A 574 -18.88 15.45 -2.48
N VAL A 575 -19.68 14.63 -1.80
CA VAL A 575 -19.57 14.46 -0.33
C VAL A 575 -19.32 13.02 0.12
N GLY A 576 -19.32 12.05 -0.81
CA GLY A 576 -19.30 10.63 -0.48
C GLY A 576 -18.10 10.17 0.35
N SER A 577 -16.96 10.85 0.26
CA SER A 577 -15.76 10.53 1.05
C SER A 577 -15.67 11.28 2.38
N VAL A 578 -16.55 12.25 2.64
CA VAL A 578 -16.50 13.12 3.84
C VAL A 578 -16.60 12.34 5.16
N PRO A 579 -17.48 11.34 5.33
CA PRO A 579 -17.56 10.58 6.57
C PRO A 579 -16.22 9.95 6.96
N TYR A 580 -15.53 9.35 5.99
CA TYR A 580 -14.24 8.70 6.21
C TYR A 580 -13.11 9.70 6.47
N ILE A 581 -13.12 10.86 5.79
CA ILE A 581 -12.14 11.92 6.03
C ILE A 581 -12.20 12.42 7.47
N ILE A 582 -13.39 12.67 8.00
CA ILE A 582 -13.57 13.28 9.32
C ILE A 582 -13.23 12.32 10.46
N GLU A 583 -13.29 11.01 10.21
CA GLU A 583 -12.87 9.99 11.18
C GLU A 583 -11.35 9.83 11.25
N ASP A 584 -10.63 9.95 10.13
CA ASP A 584 -9.18 9.70 10.07
C ASP A 584 -8.32 10.99 10.08
N VAL A 585 -8.89 12.12 9.65
CA VAL A 585 -8.20 13.41 9.49
C VAL A 585 -8.89 14.48 10.31
N LYS A 586 -8.12 15.30 11.01
CA LYS A 586 -8.68 16.41 11.79
C LYS A 586 -9.24 17.48 10.84
N VAL A 587 -10.55 17.71 10.86
CA VAL A 587 -11.21 18.80 10.13
C VAL A 587 -11.67 19.88 11.09
N ASP A 588 -11.20 21.11 10.92
CA ASP A 588 -11.55 22.22 11.82
C ASP A 588 -12.91 22.83 11.49
N SER A 589 -13.20 23.09 10.21
CA SER A 589 -14.45 23.71 9.77
C SER A 589 -14.97 23.12 8.47
N VAL A 590 -16.28 22.91 8.40
CA VAL A 590 -17.01 22.52 7.19
C VAL A 590 -17.92 23.67 6.77
N PHE A 591 -17.81 24.07 5.51
CA PHE A 591 -18.61 25.13 4.90
C PHE A 591 -19.58 24.53 3.90
N ILE A 592 -20.87 24.77 4.10
CA ILE A 592 -21.97 24.21 3.30
C ILE A 592 -22.87 25.32 2.77
N SER A 593 -23.57 25.03 1.67
CA SER A 593 -24.64 25.88 1.14
C SER A 593 -25.73 26.13 2.20
N PRO A 594 -26.43 27.29 2.19
CA PRO A 594 -27.53 27.53 3.12
C PRO A 594 -28.66 26.50 2.92
N TYR A 595 -28.76 25.95 1.71
CA TYR A 595 -29.75 24.99 1.26
C TYR A 595 -29.29 23.53 1.33
N TYR A 596 -28.05 23.27 1.77
CA TYR A 596 -27.52 21.92 1.98
C TYR A 596 -28.38 21.15 2.98
N LYS A 597 -28.77 19.93 2.60
CA LYS A 597 -29.58 19.03 3.43
C LYS A 597 -28.70 18.02 4.14
N MET A 598 -28.30 18.37 5.35
CA MET A 598 -27.50 17.49 6.19
C MET A 598 -28.32 16.31 6.70
N THR A 599 -27.75 15.10 6.62
CA THR A 599 -28.32 13.89 7.22
C THR A 599 -28.11 13.87 8.73
N SER A 600 -28.89 13.05 9.44
CA SER A 600 -28.72 12.86 10.89
C SER A 600 -27.35 12.27 11.21
N GLU A 601 -26.82 11.41 10.35
CA GLU A 601 -25.52 10.75 10.51
C GLU A 601 -24.36 11.73 10.34
N GLU A 602 -24.40 12.59 9.31
CA GLU A 602 -23.42 13.66 9.13
C GLU A 602 -23.37 14.57 10.35
N LEU A 603 -24.55 14.99 10.86
CA LEU A 603 -24.62 15.86 12.04
C LEU A 603 -24.00 15.20 13.27
N LEU A 604 -24.23 13.89 13.47
CA LEU A 604 -23.64 13.13 14.57
C LEU A 604 -22.12 12.99 14.40
N SER A 605 -21.65 12.69 13.20
CA SER A 605 -20.23 12.57 12.88
C SER A 605 -19.48 13.89 13.11
N PHE A 606 -20.02 15.01 12.62
CA PHE A 606 -19.44 16.33 12.80
C PHE A 606 -19.38 16.73 14.28
N LYS A 607 -20.43 16.42 15.06
CA LYS A 607 -20.44 16.66 16.51
C LYS A 607 -19.42 15.79 17.25
N LYS A 608 -19.37 14.48 16.95
CA LYS A 608 -18.42 13.52 17.54
C LYS A 608 -16.98 13.98 17.34
N ASN A 609 -16.67 14.46 16.13
CA ASN A 609 -15.33 14.88 15.73
C ASN A 609 -15.05 16.39 15.96
N LYS A 610 -15.96 17.10 16.65
CA LYS A 610 -15.84 18.52 17.03
C LYS A 610 -15.60 19.47 15.83
N VAL A 611 -16.21 19.14 14.69
CA VAL A 611 -16.13 19.92 13.45
C VAL A 611 -17.08 21.13 13.54
N ILE A 612 -16.60 22.31 13.16
CA ILE A 612 -17.43 23.53 13.12
C ILE A 612 -18.12 23.63 11.77
N VAL A 613 -19.43 23.39 11.72
CA VAL A 613 -20.22 23.55 10.48
C VAL A 613 -20.72 24.99 10.34
N ARG A 614 -20.53 25.59 9.17
CA ARG A 614 -21.01 26.93 8.85
C ARG A 614 -21.78 26.93 7.52
N LYS A 615 -22.98 27.48 7.54
CA LYS A 615 -23.74 27.78 6.33
C LYS A 615 -23.26 29.09 5.74
N VAL A 616 -22.86 29.08 4.48
CA VAL A 616 -22.36 30.25 3.76
C VAL A 616 -23.05 30.36 2.41
N GLY A 617 -23.32 31.58 1.97
CA GLY A 617 -23.92 31.86 0.67
C GLY A 617 -23.33 33.15 0.10
N LYS A 618 -23.96 33.66 -0.97
CA LYS A 618 -23.50 34.86 -1.67
C LYS A 618 -23.06 35.98 -0.72
N GLY A 619 -21.87 36.55 -0.99
CA GLY A 619 -21.30 37.69 -0.27
C GLY A 619 -20.47 37.31 0.96
N SER A 620 -20.45 36.03 1.35
CA SER A 620 -19.61 35.56 2.44
C SER A 620 -18.13 35.63 2.05
N LYS A 621 -17.28 36.11 2.97
CA LYS A 621 -15.81 36.09 2.84
C LYS A 621 -15.19 35.26 3.95
N ILE A 622 -14.52 34.18 3.59
CA ILE A 622 -13.94 33.22 4.53
C ILE A 622 -12.42 33.40 4.49
N HIS A 623 -11.81 33.48 5.66
CA HIS A 623 -10.37 33.72 5.81
C HIS A 623 -9.72 32.49 6.42
N ILE A 624 -8.77 31.89 5.69
CA ILE A 624 -7.96 30.75 6.14
C ILE A 624 -6.49 31.18 6.08
N GLY A 625 -5.93 31.53 7.24
CA GLY A 625 -4.65 32.21 7.30
C GLY A 625 -4.72 33.56 6.58
N GLU A 626 -3.88 33.75 5.57
CA GLU A 626 -3.86 34.95 4.71
C GLU A 626 -4.73 34.79 3.44
N GLN A 627 -5.29 33.60 3.20
CA GLN A 627 -6.12 33.33 2.03
C GLN A 627 -7.57 33.76 2.28
N THR A 628 -8.10 34.61 1.40
CA THR A 628 -9.51 35.00 1.39
C THR A 628 -10.26 34.26 0.28
N ILE A 629 -11.35 33.58 0.64
CA ILE A 629 -12.24 32.89 -0.28
C ILE A 629 -13.59 33.61 -0.26
N SER A 630 -14.03 34.09 -1.41
CA SER A 630 -15.32 34.74 -1.59
C SER A 630 -16.36 33.73 -2.09
N VAL A 631 -17.55 33.72 -1.49
CA VAL A 631 -18.65 32.87 -1.90
C VAL A 631 -19.58 33.68 -2.82
N LEU A 632 -19.67 33.30 -4.09
CA LEU A 632 -20.44 34.02 -5.10
C LEU A 632 -21.91 33.55 -5.18
N ALA A 633 -22.15 32.25 -4.96
CA ALA A 633 -23.46 31.60 -5.02
C ALA A 633 -23.60 30.53 -3.91
N PRO A 634 -24.83 30.12 -3.55
CA PRO A 634 -26.12 30.57 -4.08
C PRO A 634 -26.62 31.88 -3.45
N ALA A 635 -27.38 32.66 -4.22
CA ALA A 635 -28.04 33.89 -3.76
C ALA A 635 -29.50 33.66 -3.29
N LYS A 636 -30.16 32.67 -3.88
CA LYS A 636 -31.52 32.23 -3.58
C LYS A 636 -31.58 30.71 -3.72
N LYS A 637 -32.68 30.10 -3.27
CA LYS A 637 -32.91 28.67 -3.46
C LYS A 637 -33.34 28.39 -4.90
N TYR A 638 -32.65 27.46 -5.56
CA TYR A 638 -33.00 26.90 -6.86
C TYR A 638 -33.64 25.50 -6.73
N GLY A 639 -34.12 24.97 -7.85
CA GLY A 639 -34.91 23.73 -7.91
C GLY A 639 -34.14 22.43 -7.64
N SER A 640 -32.82 22.38 -7.91
CA SER A 640 -31.96 21.21 -7.71
C SER A 640 -30.87 21.45 -6.66
N SER A 641 -30.28 20.39 -6.11
CA SER A 641 -29.06 20.47 -5.26
C SER A 641 -27.92 21.11 -6.05
N ASN A 642 -27.71 20.69 -7.29
CA ASN A 642 -26.70 21.17 -8.23
C ASN A 642 -26.75 22.69 -8.40
N SER A 643 -27.92 23.26 -8.73
CA SER A 643 -28.08 24.72 -8.84
C SER A 643 -27.91 25.48 -7.51
N ASN A 644 -27.98 24.80 -6.37
CA ASN A 644 -27.73 25.34 -5.04
C ASN A 644 -26.27 25.17 -4.57
N SER A 645 -25.37 24.73 -5.45
CA SER A 645 -23.95 24.57 -5.19
C SER A 645 -23.30 25.85 -4.67
N LEU A 646 -22.34 25.71 -3.75
CA LEU A 646 -21.42 26.79 -3.44
C LEU A 646 -20.55 27.11 -4.66
N VAL A 647 -20.43 28.40 -4.98
CA VAL A 647 -19.45 28.88 -5.95
C VAL A 647 -18.40 29.70 -5.24
N LEU A 648 -17.14 29.29 -5.35
CA LEU A 648 -16.02 29.86 -4.62
C LEU A 648 -15.09 30.60 -5.57
N TYR A 649 -14.69 31.80 -5.18
CA TYR A 649 -13.77 32.67 -5.91
C TYR A 649 -12.59 33.10 -5.03
N THR A 650 -11.37 32.87 -5.50
CA THR A 650 -10.16 33.10 -4.70
C THR A 650 -8.89 33.28 -5.55
N GLU A 651 -8.03 34.23 -5.20
CA GLU A 651 -6.69 34.37 -5.82
C GLU A 651 -5.72 33.37 -5.18
N ILE A 652 -5.20 32.41 -5.93
CA ILE A 652 -4.21 31.42 -5.46
C ILE A 652 -3.02 31.42 -6.40
N GLY A 653 -1.84 31.75 -5.85
CA GLY A 653 -0.59 31.69 -6.59
C GLY A 653 -0.53 32.61 -7.80
N GLY A 654 -1.19 33.77 -7.72
CA GLY A 654 -1.23 34.79 -8.78
C GLY A 654 -2.33 34.62 -9.82
N LEU A 655 -3.19 33.61 -9.67
CA LEU A 655 -4.33 33.35 -10.56
C LEU A 655 -5.64 33.42 -9.75
N ASN A 656 -6.71 33.95 -10.33
CA ASN A 656 -8.06 33.90 -9.79
C ASN A 656 -8.74 32.59 -10.21
N TRP A 657 -9.17 31.84 -9.20
CA TRP A 657 -9.81 30.55 -9.36
C TRP A 657 -11.31 30.69 -9.15
N LEU A 658 -12.09 30.10 -10.05
CA LEU A 658 -13.53 29.94 -9.90
C LEU A 658 -13.88 28.45 -9.78
N PHE A 659 -14.29 28.03 -8.59
CA PHE A 659 -14.83 26.69 -8.33
C PHE A 659 -16.35 26.75 -8.41
N THR A 660 -16.93 26.17 -9.46
CA THR A 660 -18.36 26.30 -9.74
C THR A 660 -19.23 25.22 -9.09
N GLY A 661 -18.62 24.16 -8.52
CA GLY A 661 -19.37 22.95 -8.17
C GLY A 661 -20.17 22.47 -9.39
N ASP A 662 -21.46 22.21 -9.18
CA ASP A 662 -22.36 21.71 -10.21
C ASP A 662 -23.46 22.72 -10.58
N VAL A 663 -23.20 24.02 -10.43
CA VAL A 663 -24.17 25.04 -10.85
C VAL A 663 -24.54 24.91 -12.33
N GLU A 664 -25.83 24.96 -12.61
CA GLU A 664 -26.37 24.80 -13.96
C GLU A 664 -27.54 25.76 -14.20
N GLY A 665 -27.87 25.98 -15.48
CA GLY A 665 -29.03 26.76 -15.91
C GLY A 665 -29.08 28.17 -15.32
N GLU A 666 -30.20 28.52 -14.69
CA GLU A 666 -30.44 29.87 -14.13
C GLU A 666 -29.40 30.30 -13.09
N SER A 667 -28.83 29.35 -12.32
CA SER A 667 -27.85 29.68 -11.29
C SER A 667 -26.53 30.15 -11.90
N GLU A 668 -26.16 29.56 -13.04
CA GLU A 668 -24.95 29.92 -13.80
C GLU A 668 -25.08 31.31 -14.43
N LEU A 669 -26.21 31.57 -15.10
CA LEU A 669 -26.51 32.89 -15.69
C LEU A 669 -26.56 33.99 -14.63
N ALA A 670 -27.13 33.71 -13.46
CA ALA A 670 -27.17 34.66 -12.36
C ALA A 670 -25.78 35.06 -11.85
N ILE A 671 -24.75 34.21 -12.02
CA ILE A 671 -23.37 34.56 -11.66
C ILE A 671 -22.81 35.55 -12.67
N ALA A 672 -22.98 35.30 -13.97
CA ALA A 672 -22.55 36.21 -15.04
C ALA A 672 -23.20 37.61 -14.88
N GLU A 673 -24.51 37.66 -14.66
CA GLU A 673 -25.25 38.92 -14.49
C GLU A 673 -24.79 39.72 -13.25
N GLN A 674 -24.43 39.02 -12.17
CA GLN A 674 -24.09 39.66 -10.90
C GLN A 674 -22.64 40.12 -10.84
N TYR A 675 -21.76 39.51 -11.64
CA TYR A 675 -20.33 39.80 -11.67
C TYR A 675 -19.83 39.99 -13.12
N PRO A 676 -20.31 41.01 -13.86
CA PRO A 676 -20.08 41.20 -15.30
C PRO A 676 -18.64 41.61 -15.69
N ASN A 677 -17.67 41.48 -14.78
CA ASN A 677 -16.24 41.73 -15.02
C ASN A 677 -15.40 40.84 -14.10
N LEU A 678 -15.88 39.63 -13.80
CA LEU A 678 -15.16 38.70 -12.95
C LEU A 678 -13.97 38.15 -13.72
N GLU A 679 -12.76 38.62 -13.39
CA GLU A 679 -11.52 38.06 -13.93
C GLU A 679 -11.32 36.65 -13.38
N VAL A 680 -11.32 35.65 -14.25
CA VAL A 680 -11.10 34.25 -13.90
C VAL A 680 -9.98 33.74 -14.76
N GLU A 681 -8.83 33.37 -14.20
CA GLU A 681 -7.78 32.70 -14.98
C GLU A 681 -7.97 31.18 -14.99
N VAL A 682 -8.51 30.61 -13.91
CA VAL A 682 -8.72 29.17 -13.79
C VAL A 682 -10.17 28.83 -13.44
N LEU A 683 -10.83 28.14 -14.36
CA LEU A 683 -12.20 27.66 -14.20
C LEU A 683 -12.20 26.17 -13.88
N LYS A 684 -12.78 25.79 -12.73
CA LYS A 684 -13.33 24.42 -12.59
C LYS A 684 -14.63 24.38 -13.37
N VAL A 685 -14.70 23.51 -14.37
CA VAL A 685 -15.86 23.38 -15.25
C VAL A 685 -17.04 22.79 -14.47
N SER A 686 -18.21 23.38 -14.66
CA SER A 686 -19.37 23.05 -13.86
C SER A 686 -19.95 21.68 -14.21
N HIS A 687 -20.41 20.93 -13.20
CA HIS A 687 -21.14 19.67 -13.36
C HIS A 687 -20.41 18.66 -14.24
N HIS A 688 -19.09 18.55 -14.04
CA HIS A 688 -18.19 17.64 -14.78
C HIS A 688 -18.23 17.81 -16.31
N GLY A 689 -18.76 18.94 -16.79
CA GLY A 689 -19.03 19.20 -18.21
C GLY A 689 -20.35 18.64 -18.73
N SER A 690 -21.38 18.53 -17.89
CA SER A 690 -22.75 18.20 -18.29
C SER A 690 -23.26 19.14 -19.39
N LYS A 691 -24.14 18.64 -20.26
CA LYS A 691 -24.79 19.45 -21.30
C LYS A 691 -25.68 20.58 -20.77
N THR A 692 -26.02 20.56 -19.47
CA THR A 692 -26.86 21.56 -18.79
C THR A 692 -26.06 22.70 -18.15
N SER A 693 -24.73 22.61 -18.17
CA SER A 693 -23.82 23.54 -17.51
C SER A 693 -22.83 24.16 -18.51
N THR A 694 -21.97 25.05 -18.03
CA THR A 694 -20.90 25.68 -18.81
C THR A 694 -21.46 26.49 -19.98
N ASN A 695 -22.44 27.34 -19.68
CA ASN A 695 -23.11 28.17 -20.68
C ASN A 695 -22.10 29.05 -21.44
N PRO A 696 -22.14 29.09 -22.80
CA PRO A 696 -21.26 29.94 -23.60
C PRO A 696 -21.28 31.43 -23.22
N GLU A 697 -22.41 31.96 -22.74
CA GLU A 697 -22.51 33.34 -22.26
C GLU A 697 -21.63 33.56 -21.03
N LEU A 698 -21.67 32.65 -20.04
CA LEU A 698 -20.80 32.72 -18.89
C LEU A 698 -19.33 32.65 -19.33
N ILE A 699 -18.98 31.68 -20.18
CA ILE A 699 -17.61 31.51 -20.68
C ILE A 699 -17.10 32.75 -21.41
N GLY A 700 -17.96 33.41 -22.19
CA GLY A 700 -17.65 34.67 -22.86
C GLY A 700 -17.40 35.83 -21.90
N GLU A 701 -18.17 35.92 -20.81
CA GLU A 701 -18.05 36.98 -19.80
C GLU A 701 -16.83 36.82 -18.88
N ILE A 702 -16.56 35.60 -18.40
CA ILE A 702 -15.44 35.35 -17.47
C ILE A 702 -14.11 35.05 -18.20
N ALA A 703 -14.17 34.67 -19.47
CA ALA A 703 -13.04 34.45 -20.38
C ALA A 703 -11.82 33.74 -19.75
N PRO A 704 -11.97 32.49 -19.25
CA PRO A 704 -10.91 31.82 -18.50
C PRO A 704 -9.71 31.44 -19.34
N GLU A 705 -8.53 31.47 -18.74
CA GLU A 705 -7.28 31.07 -19.40
C GLU A 705 -7.07 29.55 -19.37
N VAL A 706 -7.65 28.84 -18.41
CA VAL A 706 -7.56 27.38 -18.26
C VAL A 706 -8.87 26.81 -17.73
N ALA A 707 -9.31 25.68 -18.29
CA ALA A 707 -10.47 24.92 -17.82
C ALA A 707 -10.03 23.56 -17.24
N LEU A 708 -10.49 23.26 -16.03
CA LEU A 708 -10.27 22.00 -15.33
C LEU A 708 -11.58 21.20 -15.25
N ILE A 709 -11.55 19.97 -15.74
CA ILE A 709 -12.71 19.07 -15.73
C ILE A 709 -12.37 17.84 -14.87
N SER A 710 -13.00 17.72 -13.71
CA SER A 710 -12.98 16.50 -12.92
C SER A 710 -14.03 15.54 -13.50
N VAL A 711 -13.59 14.38 -14.00
CA VAL A 711 -14.43 13.43 -14.72
C VAL A 711 -13.78 12.04 -14.77
N GLY A 712 -14.59 10.99 -14.74
CA GLY A 712 -14.10 9.61 -14.75
C GLY A 712 -13.93 9.02 -16.14
N GLU A 713 -12.94 8.13 -16.30
CA GLU A 713 -12.80 7.27 -17.50
C GLU A 713 -14.07 6.43 -17.73
N ASN A 714 -14.54 6.38 -18.98
CA ASN A 714 -15.70 5.57 -19.40
C ASN A 714 -16.93 5.74 -18.49
N ASN A 715 -17.17 6.95 -17.99
CA ASN A 715 -18.31 7.24 -17.12
C ASN A 715 -19.64 7.05 -17.88
N MET A 716 -20.67 6.59 -17.18
CA MET A 716 -21.98 6.30 -17.78
C MET A 716 -22.80 7.55 -18.12
N TYR A 717 -22.39 8.72 -17.62
CA TYR A 717 -23.09 9.99 -17.82
C TYR A 717 -22.81 10.61 -19.20
N GLY A 718 -21.75 10.15 -19.88
CA GLY A 718 -21.28 10.76 -21.13
C GLY A 718 -20.64 12.14 -20.91
N HIS A 719 -20.11 12.38 -19.71
CA HIS A 719 -19.38 13.61 -19.38
C HIS A 719 -17.90 13.49 -19.77
N PRO A 720 -17.21 14.60 -20.10
CA PRO A 720 -17.80 15.88 -20.46
C PRO A 720 -18.56 15.75 -21.78
N SER A 721 -19.68 16.45 -21.88
CA SER A 721 -20.49 16.42 -23.10
C SER A 721 -19.73 17.03 -24.29
N PRO A 722 -19.93 16.53 -25.52
CA PRO A 722 -19.29 17.10 -26.71
C PRO A 722 -19.56 18.60 -26.86
N GLN A 723 -20.76 19.07 -26.49
CA GLN A 723 -21.13 20.48 -26.56
C GLN A 723 -20.27 21.37 -25.64
N VAL A 724 -20.02 20.92 -24.41
CA VAL A 724 -19.17 21.68 -23.47
C VAL A 724 -17.73 21.75 -23.97
N ILE A 725 -17.21 20.63 -24.49
CA ILE A 725 -15.87 20.60 -25.09
C ILE A 725 -15.78 21.54 -26.30
N GLU A 726 -16.81 21.58 -27.14
CA GLU A 726 -16.88 22.50 -28.28
C GLU A 726 -16.90 23.97 -27.81
N THR A 727 -17.70 24.32 -26.80
CA THR A 727 -17.74 25.66 -26.19
C THR A 727 -16.35 26.11 -25.73
N LEU A 728 -15.65 25.28 -24.98
CA LEU A 728 -14.31 25.59 -24.45
C LEU A 728 -13.26 25.71 -25.57
N ASN A 729 -13.31 24.82 -26.56
CA ASN A 729 -12.41 24.85 -27.71
C ASN A 729 -12.64 26.09 -28.60
N ASN A 730 -13.90 26.49 -28.82
CA ASN A 730 -14.24 27.68 -29.59
C ASN A 730 -13.72 28.96 -28.92
N ALA A 731 -13.73 29.00 -27.58
CA ALA A 731 -13.09 30.05 -26.80
C ALA A 731 -11.56 29.93 -26.70
N ARG A 732 -10.96 28.89 -27.31
CA ARG A 732 -9.51 28.58 -27.30
C ARG A 732 -8.94 28.39 -25.90
N ILE A 733 -9.73 27.82 -25.00
CA ILE A 733 -9.35 27.57 -23.62
C ILE A 733 -8.64 26.21 -23.53
N PRO A 734 -7.38 26.14 -23.08
CA PRO A 734 -6.72 24.90 -22.71
C PRO A 734 -7.53 24.10 -21.68
N ILE A 735 -7.75 22.81 -21.96
CA ILE A 735 -8.58 21.93 -21.13
C ILE A 735 -7.71 20.85 -20.48
N PHE A 736 -7.73 20.77 -19.15
CA PHE A 736 -7.22 19.60 -18.43
C PHE A 736 -8.38 18.76 -17.91
N ARG A 737 -8.29 17.45 -18.14
CA ARG A 737 -9.30 16.47 -17.72
C ARG A 737 -8.68 15.32 -16.94
N THR A 738 -9.27 14.93 -15.82
CA THR A 738 -8.73 13.84 -14.99
C THR A 738 -8.74 12.48 -15.69
N ASP A 739 -9.77 12.19 -16.50
CA ASP A 739 -9.86 10.93 -17.26
C ASP A 739 -8.73 10.73 -18.28
N ILE A 740 -8.09 11.81 -18.75
CA ILE A 740 -6.93 11.76 -19.66
C ILE A 740 -5.62 12.00 -18.90
N HIS A 741 -5.58 13.02 -18.06
CA HIS A 741 -4.33 13.56 -17.48
C HIS A 741 -4.07 13.08 -16.04
N GLY A 742 -5.02 12.36 -15.44
CA GLY A 742 -5.02 12.07 -14.01
C GLY A 742 -5.12 13.31 -13.16
N ALA A 743 -4.55 13.23 -11.96
CA ALA A 743 -4.49 14.39 -11.09
C ALA A 743 -3.77 15.55 -11.77
N VAL A 744 -4.33 16.74 -11.67
CA VAL A 744 -3.75 17.97 -12.24
C VAL A 744 -3.34 18.86 -11.09
N GLN A 745 -2.07 19.29 -11.08
CA GLN A 745 -1.49 20.09 -10.00
C GLN A 745 -1.02 21.44 -10.51
N TYR A 746 -1.50 22.54 -9.93
CA TYR A 746 -0.89 23.85 -10.05
C TYR A 746 0.07 24.07 -8.88
N LYS A 747 1.38 24.06 -9.14
CA LYS A 747 2.42 24.31 -8.13
C LYS A 747 2.97 25.72 -8.30
N PHE A 748 3.00 26.50 -7.22
CA PHE A 748 3.37 27.91 -7.28
C PHE A 748 4.29 28.34 -6.13
N LYS A 749 5.05 29.41 -6.38
CA LYS A 749 5.82 30.16 -5.37
C LYS A 749 5.58 31.65 -5.59
N GLY A 750 5.09 32.35 -4.56
CA GLY A 750 4.63 33.73 -4.74
C GLY A 750 3.46 33.78 -5.73
N LYS A 751 3.58 34.62 -6.77
CA LYS A 751 2.56 34.81 -7.81
C LYS A 751 2.84 34.07 -9.13
N ALA A 752 3.79 33.13 -9.13
CA ALA A 752 4.14 32.37 -10.32
C ALA A 752 4.00 30.87 -10.06
N GLY A 753 3.39 30.16 -11.01
CA GLY A 753 3.20 28.72 -10.92
C GLY A 753 3.10 28.04 -12.28
N THR A 754 2.93 26.73 -12.24
CA THR A 754 2.87 25.88 -13.44
C THR A 754 1.94 24.70 -13.19
N PHE A 755 1.18 24.32 -14.22
CA PHE A 755 0.34 23.13 -14.22
C PHE A 755 1.15 21.87 -14.56
N TYR A 756 0.85 20.77 -13.88
CA TYR A 756 1.43 19.46 -14.09
C TYR A 756 0.31 18.43 -14.12
N SER A 757 0.27 17.59 -15.15
CA SER A 757 -0.55 16.38 -15.16
C SER A 757 0.21 15.22 -14.51
N HIS A 758 -0.53 14.25 -13.95
CA HIS A 758 0.06 13.02 -13.44
C HIS A 758 0.39 12.05 -14.58
N LEU A 759 -0.50 11.95 -15.57
CA LEU A 759 -0.29 11.21 -16.80
C LEU A 759 0.25 12.13 -17.90
N PRO A 760 1.13 11.60 -18.79
CA PRO A 760 1.77 12.36 -19.85
C PRO A 760 0.83 12.83 -20.96
#